data_AF-S7U376-F1
#
_entry.id   AF-S7U376-F1
#
_cell.length_a   1.000
_cell.length_b   1.000
_cell.length_c   1.000
_cell.angle_alpha   90.00
_cell.angle_beta   90.00
_cell.angle_gamma   90.00
#
_symmetry.space_group_name_H-M   'P 1'
#
loop_
_entity.id
_entity.type
_entity.pdbx_description
1 polymer ?
#
loop_
_entity_poly.entity_id
_entity_poly.type
_entity_poly.pdbx_seq_one_letter_code
_entity_poly.pdbx_strand_id
1 'polypeptide(L)'
;MDEWRTRSAVCRLIEHRSEPVVLADKLSEVDKAIEQLLGLTMEDFTRAVVLPQGKFAEFLSLKGSERRQMLQRLFHLERYGDQLNKKLKDRLAAARQEWEKIEAEKAGLGDASKAALEQAEADVRELAGLFAKRKKELEEVEADVERTKQRWAWQQEKEAVEQELAALRQHESAIRELEAKKERAEQAERIWPYWEQCEQACRLRAEAFRRYEGLARRLEEAQLSYEEAARRYERARQEKAQREPELLVQMERLRQAAQLEQQMEVLGQELAALREERKRLIAQEKAAARRFEEASVWYERGAKRQRELKEELKQHEEALDGKDEAERAYRQKQHIEQAASAIARVDAQLQQKEAVWRRAKEEKLERERRSAAVGSRLQELFRRVERTYRFVCWRQQDAEKQLYTLQKTMEAERQRAEEARTAQLASALAERLRPGEPCPVCGSREHPHPAAAPHDVQLERLSELEAERQRYEQDWQMIISFKAQLEQLAELAAGHEAPPVFAESRSVEEVVDLTVEVRALAQDVIELKEAAYRVLAQWNEAESARREAEKACQWIAADIEALQVEKQRLEEERRQLEQQWRQMYPFHSLETIDAVYEQLCELENVRRDVQKRLEDSVLFLEEKQRAKEEAAKERSRLETERVRLDSLISAKQQQWNEYERQRGEKAGEGPAAVQLQKAEDEWRQLQNGEQQAYEAWQRAQREYQMLESETKAAKQAWEEGVRREEEALARWRGALLDTMFADAEQVKQAKAEKAQRDEWDEAIRRYWRQIGQAEHRLAQLAAAIGGGGGER
;
A
#
# COMPACT_ATOMS: atom_id res chain seq x y z
N MET A 1 50.67 -48.96 177.01
CA MET A 1 51.03 -50.39 176.88
C MET A 1 49.98 -51.05 176.02
N ASP A 2 50.26 -51.15 174.72
CA ASP A 2 49.39 -51.72 173.68
C ASP A 2 50.28 -52.61 172.78
N GLU A 3 50.88 -53.63 173.40
CA GLU A 3 51.55 -54.76 172.72
C GLU A 3 50.91 -56.12 173.11
N TRP A 4 49.71 -56.08 173.72
CA TRP A 4 48.82 -57.24 173.95
C TRP A 4 47.34 -56.89 173.71
N ARG A 5 46.84 -56.96 172.48
CA ARG A 5 45.43 -57.34 172.23
C ARG A 5 45.36 -58.16 170.97
N THR A 6 44.94 -59.41 171.11
CA THR A 6 44.76 -60.35 170.01
C THR A 6 43.81 -59.77 168.96
N ARG A 7 44.25 -59.75 167.70
CA ARG A 7 43.38 -59.54 166.54
C ARG A 7 42.75 -60.89 166.17
N SER A 8 41.47 -61.08 166.48
CA SER A 8 40.70 -62.28 166.12
C SER A 8 39.96 -62.08 164.80
N ALA A 9 40.17 -62.98 163.84
CA ALA A 9 39.51 -62.96 162.55
C ALA A 9 38.02 -63.40 162.58
N VAL A 10 37.56 -64.11 163.62
CA VAL A 10 36.20 -64.70 163.65
C VAL A 10 35.65 -64.80 165.08
N CYS A 11 34.42 -64.32 165.31
CA CYS A 11 33.72 -64.29 166.60
C CYS A 11 32.21 -64.55 166.42
N ARG A 12 31.65 -65.61 167.04
CA ARG A 12 30.26 -66.06 166.84
C ARG A 12 29.57 -66.57 168.12
N LEU A 13 28.27 -66.25 168.29
CA LEU A 13 27.40 -66.73 169.38
C LEU A 13 26.56 -67.92 168.88
N ILE A 14 26.57 -69.06 169.58
CA ILE A 14 25.94 -70.31 169.12
C ILE A 14 25.06 -70.94 170.21
N GLU A 15 23.87 -71.44 169.83
CA GLU A 15 22.87 -72.12 170.67
C GLU A 15 22.86 -73.65 170.41
N HIS A 16 22.87 -74.50 171.47
CA HIS A 16 23.06 -75.97 171.34
C HIS A 16 21.91 -76.83 171.93
N ARG A 17 21.12 -77.46 171.04
CA ARG A 17 20.26 -78.66 171.25
C ARG A 17 20.94 -79.87 170.54
N SER A 18 20.24 -80.95 170.13
CA SER A 18 20.87 -82.12 169.44
C SER A 18 21.60 -81.74 168.13
N GLU A 19 21.43 -80.49 167.68
CA GLU A 19 22.29 -79.77 166.72
C GLU A 19 22.49 -78.27 167.12
N PRO A 20 23.57 -77.57 166.65
CA PRO A 20 23.92 -76.16 166.98
C PRO A 20 23.49 -75.05 165.97
N VAL A 21 23.11 -73.84 166.45
CA VAL A 21 22.63 -72.65 165.67
C VAL A 21 23.42 -71.37 165.96
N VAL A 22 23.74 -70.56 164.94
CA VAL A 22 24.45 -69.28 165.12
C VAL A 22 23.47 -68.12 165.38
N LEU A 23 23.59 -67.50 166.56
CA LEU A 23 22.85 -66.34 167.04
C LEU A 23 23.52 -64.99 166.73
N ALA A 24 24.84 -64.96 166.47
CA ALA A 24 25.54 -63.76 165.97
C ALA A 24 26.88 -64.16 165.33
N ASP A 25 27.32 -63.48 164.26
CA ASP A 25 28.56 -63.81 163.55
C ASP A 25 29.58 -62.66 163.40
N LYS A 26 29.27 -61.51 164.01
CA LYS A 26 30.09 -60.31 164.03
C LYS A 26 30.26 -59.75 165.44
N LEU A 27 31.43 -59.19 165.69
CA LEU A 27 31.85 -58.71 167.02
C LEU A 27 30.83 -57.74 167.66
N SER A 28 30.31 -56.78 166.88
CA SER A 28 29.32 -55.80 167.37
C SER A 28 27.98 -56.43 167.75
N GLU A 29 27.62 -57.55 167.12
CA GLU A 29 26.38 -58.26 167.39
C GLU A 29 26.52 -59.19 168.60
N VAL A 30 27.70 -59.79 168.77
CA VAL A 30 28.04 -60.61 169.95
C VAL A 30 28.06 -59.75 171.22
N ASP A 31 28.69 -58.57 171.20
CA ASP A 31 28.77 -57.69 172.39
C ASP A 31 27.38 -57.23 172.86
N LYS A 32 26.50 -56.86 171.92
CA LYS A 32 25.12 -56.45 172.25
C LYS A 32 24.28 -57.59 172.81
N ALA A 33 24.45 -58.81 172.29
CA ALA A 33 23.74 -59.96 172.81
C ALA A 33 24.15 -60.26 174.26
N ILE A 34 25.43 -60.07 174.58
CA ILE A 34 25.95 -60.24 175.94
C ILE A 34 25.37 -59.19 176.90
N GLU A 35 25.31 -57.92 176.50
CA GLU A 35 24.74 -56.85 177.33
C GLU A 35 23.24 -57.05 177.60
N GLN A 36 22.49 -57.55 176.63
CA GLN A 36 21.07 -57.88 176.79
C GLN A 36 20.83 -59.08 177.71
N LEU A 37 21.71 -60.09 177.66
CA LEU A 37 21.61 -61.28 178.51
C LEU A 37 21.95 -60.99 179.97
N LEU A 38 22.95 -60.14 180.22
CA LEU A 38 23.44 -59.84 181.57
C LEU A 38 22.76 -58.63 182.22
N GLY A 39 22.08 -57.78 181.45
CA GLY A 39 21.43 -56.56 181.97
C GLY A 39 22.42 -55.54 182.54
N LEU A 40 23.70 -55.65 182.19
CA LEU A 40 24.80 -54.83 182.69
C LEU A 40 25.77 -54.56 181.54
N THR A 41 26.24 -53.32 181.43
CA THR A 41 27.33 -52.95 180.50
C THR A 41 28.69 -53.34 181.08
N MET A 42 29.76 -53.38 180.28
CA MET A 42 31.10 -53.76 180.78
C MET A 42 31.61 -52.87 181.93
N GLU A 43 31.31 -51.57 181.86
CA GLU A 43 31.65 -50.63 182.94
C GLU A 43 30.85 -50.90 184.22
N ASP A 44 29.59 -51.29 184.10
CA ASP A 44 28.74 -51.64 185.25
C ASP A 44 29.10 -53.02 185.83
N PHE A 45 29.49 -53.96 184.96
CA PHE A 45 29.85 -55.34 185.31
C PHE A 45 31.14 -55.40 186.14
N THR A 46 32.15 -54.61 185.77
CA THR A 46 33.40 -54.48 186.53
C THR A 46 33.27 -53.63 187.80
N ARG A 47 32.14 -52.95 187.98
CA ARG A 47 31.87 -52.15 189.18
C ARG A 47 31.02 -52.88 190.23
N ALA A 48 30.22 -53.87 189.84
CA ALA A 48 29.27 -54.53 190.74
C ALA A 48 29.51 -56.04 190.95
N VAL A 49 29.89 -56.79 189.91
CA VAL A 49 29.84 -58.26 189.93
C VAL A 49 31.22 -58.87 190.10
N VAL A 50 32.12 -58.45 189.23
CA VAL A 50 33.53 -58.79 189.36
C VAL A 50 34.13 -57.59 190.07
N LEU A 51 34.60 -57.81 191.30
CA LEU A 51 35.18 -56.79 192.17
C LEU A 51 36.70 -56.81 192.06
N PRO A 52 37.28 -56.07 191.10
CA PRO A 52 38.71 -55.85 191.05
C PRO A 52 39.18 -55.12 192.32
N GLN A 53 40.28 -55.61 192.88
CA GLN A 53 40.87 -55.06 194.09
C GLN A 53 41.35 -53.60 193.87
N GLY A 54 41.08 -52.75 194.84
CA GLY A 54 41.39 -51.31 194.79
C GLY A 54 40.31 -50.45 194.12
N LYS A 55 39.28 -51.05 193.52
CA LYS A 55 38.29 -50.30 192.75
C LYS A 55 36.98 -49.97 193.48
N PHE A 56 36.81 -50.25 194.77
CA PHE A 56 35.58 -49.84 195.47
C PHE A 56 35.39 -48.31 195.49
N ALA A 57 36.51 -47.56 195.46
CA ALA A 57 36.48 -46.10 195.39
C ALA A 57 35.89 -45.59 194.06
N GLU A 58 36.13 -46.28 192.93
CA GLU A 58 35.49 -45.91 191.65
C GLU A 58 33.97 -46.01 191.74
N PHE A 59 33.42 -46.91 192.57
CA PHE A 59 31.97 -46.99 192.79
C PHE A 59 31.42 -45.80 193.62
N LEU A 60 32.15 -45.35 194.66
CA LEU A 60 31.74 -44.20 195.50
C LEU A 60 32.02 -42.83 194.85
N SER A 61 33.02 -42.74 193.96
CA SER A 61 33.49 -41.50 193.33
C SER A 61 32.81 -41.14 192.00
N LEU A 62 31.82 -41.92 191.57
CA LEU A 62 31.01 -41.64 190.39
C LEU A 62 30.30 -40.28 190.51
N LYS A 63 30.46 -39.45 189.48
CA LYS A 63 29.78 -38.17 189.29
C LYS A 63 28.27 -38.40 189.05
N GLY A 64 27.45 -37.41 189.41
CA GLY A 64 26.00 -37.55 189.45
C GLY A 64 25.29 -37.88 188.13
N SER A 65 25.90 -37.67 186.95
CA SER A 65 25.30 -38.04 185.65
C SER A 65 25.41 -39.54 185.35
N GLU A 66 26.63 -40.08 185.42
CA GLU A 66 26.94 -41.49 185.17
C GLU A 66 26.23 -42.38 186.19
N ARG A 67 26.20 -41.93 187.45
CA ARG A 67 25.40 -42.56 188.50
C ARG A 67 23.92 -42.56 188.17
N ARG A 68 23.35 -41.47 187.65
CA ARG A 68 21.93 -41.41 187.28
C ARG A 68 21.57 -42.33 186.12
N GLN A 69 22.37 -42.40 185.06
CA GLN A 69 22.15 -43.34 183.94
C GLN A 69 22.25 -44.80 184.37
N MET A 70 23.23 -45.09 185.23
CA MET A 70 23.37 -46.41 185.85
C MET A 70 22.12 -46.76 186.68
N LEU A 71 21.70 -45.88 187.61
CA LEU A 71 20.51 -46.07 188.45
C LEU A 71 19.21 -46.10 187.65
N GLN A 72 19.08 -45.34 186.56
CA GLN A 72 17.90 -45.32 185.71
C GLN A 72 17.68 -46.67 185.03
N ARG A 73 18.76 -47.37 184.65
CA ARG A 73 18.73 -48.72 184.10
C ARG A 73 18.48 -49.77 185.18
N LEU A 74 19.20 -49.66 186.30
CA LEU A 74 19.06 -50.56 187.46
C LEU A 74 17.67 -50.50 188.12
N PHE A 75 16.98 -49.36 188.08
CA PHE A 75 15.61 -49.20 188.60
C PHE A 75 14.53 -49.09 187.50
N HIS A 76 14.86 -49.26 186.22
CA HIS A 76 13.93 -49.15 185.07
C HIS A 76 13.16 -47.81 184.96
N LEU A 77 13.82 -46.68 185.21
CA LEU A 77 13.23 -45.31 185.21
C LEU A 77 13.35 -44.58 183.85
N GLU A 78 13.65 -45.29 182.76
CA GLU A 78 13.90 -44.76 181.40
C GLU A 78 12.66 -44.05 180.81
N ARG A 79 11.46 -44.48 181.23
CA ARG A 79 10.17 -43.91 180.81
C ARG A 79 10.02 -42.42 181.15
N TYR A 80 10.64 -41.95 182.24
CA TYR A 80 10.49 -40.57 182.71
C TYR A 80 11.58 -39.62 182.22
N GLY A 81 12.72 -40.15 181.75
CA GLY A 81 13.80 -39.34 181.18
C GLY A 81 13.70 -39.27 179.67
N ASP A 82 14.19 -40.33 179.02
CA ASP A 82 14.42 -40.32 177.57
C ASP A 82 13.11 -40.37 176.77
N GLN A 83 12.13 -41.15 177.22
CA GLN A 83 10.86 -41.30 176.49
C GLN A 83 9.99 -40.02 176.56
N LEU A 84 10.06 -39.25 177.66
CA LEU A 84 9.35 -37.97 177.80
C LEU A 84 9.96 -36.88 176.90
N ASN A 85 11.29 -36.79 176.88
CA ASN A 85 12.01 -35.87 176.00
C ASN A 85 11.72 -36.15 174.52
N LYS A 86 11.52 -37.42 174.16
CA LYS A 86 11.12 -37.81 172.80
C LYS A 86 9.74 -37.25 172.42
N LYS A 87 8.73 -37.37 173.29
CA LYS A 87 7.40 -36.76 173.06
C LYS A 87 7.44 -35.24 172.88
N LEU A 88 8.32 -34.55 173.62
CA LEU A 88 8.50 -33.09 173.49
C LEU A 88 9.14 -32.71 172.15
N LYS A 89 10.14 -33.47 171.70
CA LYS A 89 10.76 -33.27 170.37
C LYS A 89 9.78 -33.48 169.23
N ASP A 90 8.92 -34.50 169.31
CA ASP A 90 7.93 -34.78 168.27
C ASP A 90 6.93 -33.62 168.11
N ARG A 91 6.48 -33.01 169.21
CA ARG A 91 5.63 -31.79 169.17
C ARG A 91 6.35 -30.58 168.57
N LEU A 92 7.64 -30.39 168.89
CA LEU A 92 8.43 -29.28 168.36
C LEU A 92 8.64 -29.42 166.84
N ALA A 93 8.85 -30.64 166.35
CA ALA A 93 9.04 -30.92 164.94
C ALA A 93 7.79 -30.58 164.11
N ALA A 94 6.60 -30.96 164.59
CA ALA A 94 5.33 -30.65 163.92
C ALA A 94 5.09 -29.12 163.79
N ALA A 95 5.39 -28.36 164.84
CA ALA A 95 5.24 -26.90 164.82
C ALA A 95 6.24 -26.20 163.87
N ARG A 96 7.47 -26.72 163.75
CA ARG A 96 8.47 -26.19 162.80
C ARG A 96 8.07 -26.41 161.34
N GLN A 97 7.44 -27.54 161.03
CA GLN A 97 7.04 -27.86 159.67
C GLN A 97 5.94 -26.93 159.14
N GLU A 98 4.99 -26.55 159.99
CA GLU A 98 3.97 -25.52 159.68
C GLU A 98 4.61 -24.14 159.50
N TRP A 99 5.58 -23.78 160.32
CA TRP A 99 6.31 -22.51 160.19
C TRP A 99 7.09 -22.43 158.87
N GLU A 100 7.84 -23.47 158.50
CA GLU A 100 8.61 -23.51 157.24
C GLU A 100 7.72 -23.41 156.00
N LYS A 101 6.50 -23.97 156.02
CA LYS A 101 5.54 -23.82 154.91
C LYS A 101 5.13 -22.36 154.71
N ILE A 102 4.79 -21.67 155.79
CA ILE A 102 4.39 -20.25 155.74
C ILE A 102 5.58 -19.37 155.33
N GLU A 103 6.79 -19.68 155.82
CA GLU A 103 8.01 -18.96 155.46
C GLU A 103 8.34 -19.12 153.96
N ALA A 104 8.14 -20.31 153.40
CA ALA A 104 8.34 -20.59 151.97
C ALA A 104 7.33 -19.88 151.06
N GLU A 105 6.05 -19.80 151.45
CA GLU A 105 5.05 -19.01 150.72
C GLU A 105 5.35 -17.51 150.79
N LYS A 106 5.87 -17.01 151.92
CA LYS A 106 6.34 -15.64 152.06
C LYS A 106 7.58 -15.34 151.20
N ALA A 107 8.51 -16.28 151.10
CA ALA A 107 9.70 -16.15 150.26
C ALA A 107 9.35 -16.16 148.75
N GLY A 108 8.29 -16.88 148.35
CA GLY A 108 7.79 -16.90 146.98
C GLY A 108 7.17 -15.59 146.49
N LEU A 109 6.77 -14.69 147.40
CA LEU A 109 6.17 -13.38 147.07
C LEU A 109 7.21 -12.26 146.84
N GLY A 110 8.50 -12.52 147.09
CA GLY A 110 9.58 -11.54 146.90
C GLY A 110 9.40 -10.24 147.72
N ASP A 111 10.02 -9.15 147.25
CA ASP A 111 9.81 -7.81 147.82
C ASP A 111 8.49 -7.24 147.30
N ALA A 112 7.39 -7.53 148.00
CA ALA A 112 6.05 -7.04 147.68
C ALA A 112 5.72 -5.71 148.39
N SER A 113 6.73 -4.85 148.58
CA SER A 113 6.54 -3.50 149.12
C SER A 113 5.92 -2.57 148.06
N LYS A 114 5.23 -1.50 148.51
CA LYS A 114 4.63 -0.50 147.61
C LYS A 114 5.64 0.10 146.63
N ALA A 115 6.87 0.29 147.08
CA ALA A 115 7.97 0.79 146.26
C ALA A 115 8.39 -0.21 145.17
N ALA A 116 8.49 -1.50 145.49
CA ALA A 116 8.83 -2.53 144.50
C ALA A 116 7.73 -2.72 143.44
N LEU A 117 6.45 -2.54 143.80
CA LEU A 117 5.35 -2.56 142.84
C LEU A 117 5.36 -1.32 141.91
N GLU A 118 5.58 -0.12 142.46
CA GLU A 118 5.73 1.11 141.66
C GLU A 118 6.93 1.02 140.71
N GLN A 119 8.03 0.40 141.13
CA GLN A 119 9.20 0.16 140.30
C GLN A 119 8.91 -0.82 139.16
N ALA A 120 8.22 -1.94 139.45
CA ALA A 120 7.80 -2.88 138.42
C ALA A 120 6.80 -2.26 137.42
N GLU A 121 5.88 -1.39 137.87
CA GLU A 121 4.99 -0.63 137.00
C GLU A 121 5.75 0.38 136.11
N ALA A 122 6.81 1.00 136.65
CA ALA A 122 7.70 1.87 135.88
C ALA A 122 8.47 1.07 134.82
N ASP A 123 9.03 -0.08 135.18
CA ASP A 123 9.77 -0.95 134.25
C ASP A 123 8.87 -1.47 133.12
N VAL A 124 7.61 -1.84 133.42
CA VAL A 124 6.64 -2.25 132.39
C VAL A 124 6.30 -1.10 131.45
N ARG A 125 6.16 0.13 131.96
CA ARG A 125 5.96 1.32 131.09
C ARG A 125 7.17 1.58 130.22
N GLU A 126 8.39 1.47 130.76
CA GLU A 126 9.62 1.66 130.01
C GLU A 126 9.78 0.60 128.90
N LEU A 127 9.58 -0.67 129.23
CA LEU A 127 9.66 -1.77 128.29
C LEU A 127 8.56 -1.70 127.21
N ALA A 128 7.34 -1.27 127.56
CA ALA A 128 6.28 -1.04 126.58
C ALA A 128 6.64 0.11 125.60
N GLY A 129 7.26 1.18 126.11
CA GLY A 129 7.79 2.27 125.29
C GLY A 129 8.92 1.81 124.36
N LEU A 130 9.84 0.99 124.87
CA LEU A 130 10.92 0.38 124.08
C LEU A 130 10.37 -0.55 123.00
N PHE A 131 9.37 -1.38 123.29
CA PHE A 131 8.76 -2.27 122.30
C PHE A 131 8.06 -1.49 121.18
N ALA A 132 7.27 -0.47 121.53
CA ALA A 132 6.63 0.40 120.54
C ALA A 132 7.66 1.10 119.64
N LYS A 133 8.78 1.55 120.21
CA LYS A 133 9.90 2.14 119.46
C LYS A 133 10.54 1.12 118.50
N ARG A 134 10.87 -0.08 118.98
CA ARG A 134 11.50 -1.14 118.15
C ARG A 134 10.59 -1.65 117.04
N LYS A 135 9.28 -1.74 117.29
CA LYS A 135 8.30 -2.10 116.26
C LYS A 135 8.24 -1.04 115.15
N LYS A 136 8.23 0.24 115.52
CA LYS A 136 8.25 1.34 114.55
C LYS A 136 9.55 1.37 113.75
N GLU A 137 10.69 1.15 114.40
CA GLU A 137 11.99 1.01 113.73
C GLU A 137 11.99 -0.16 112.72
N LEU A 138 11.34 -1.29 113.03
CA LEU A 138 11.22 -2.42 112.09
C LEU A 138 10.35 -2.07 110.87
N GLU A 139 9.19 -1.45 111.08
CA GLU A 139 8.30 -1.02 109.99
C GLU A 139 8.99 0.02 109.07
N GLU A 140 9.77 0.94 109.66
CA GLU A 140 10.60 1.89 108.91
C GLU A 140 11.69 1.19 108.09
N VAL A 141 12.39 0.20 108.67
CA VAL A 141 13.41 -0.58 107.97
C VAL A 141 12.80 -1.46 106.85
N GLU A 142 11.64 -2.08 107.05
CA GLU A 142 10.96 -2.87 106.02
C GLU A 142 10.51 -2.00 104.84
N ALA A 143 9.95 -0.82 105.11
CA ALA A 143 9.59 0.15 104.08
C ALA A 143 10.83 0.64 103.32
N ASP A 144 11.95 0.85 104.01
CA ASP A 144 13.21 1.25 103.37
C ASP A 144 13.83 0.12 102.54
N VAL A 145 13.73 -1.15 102.96
CA VAL A 145 14.16 -2.30 102.14
C VAL A 145 13.37 -2.38 100.85
N GLU A 146 12.04 -2.23 100.89
CA GLU A 146 11.21 -2.32 99.68
C GLU A 146 11.47 -1.14 98.72
N ARG A 147 11.64 0.07 99.27
CA ARG A 147 12.09 1.25 98.50
C ARG A 147 13.47 1.04 97.88
N THR A 148 14.37 0.33 98.57
CA THR A 148 15.73 0.06 98.07
C THR A 148 15.71 -1.01 96.98
N LYS A 149 14.87 -2.05 97.10
CA LYS A 149 14.67 -3.05 96.03
C LYS A 149 14.11 -2.42 94.75
N GLN A 150 13.11 -1.54 94.87
CA GLN A 150 12.54 -0.86 93.71
C GLN A 150 13.57 0.07 93.04
N ARG A 151 14.35 0.82 93.83
CA ARG A 151 15.47 1.61 93.31
C ARG A 151 16.55 0.75 92.64
N TRP A 152 16.86 -0.43 93.19
CA TRP A 152 17.80 -1.38 92.59
C TRP A 152 17.29 -1.94 91.25
N ALA A 153 16.00 -2.28 91.15
CA ALA A 153 15.39 -2.73 89.91
C ALA A 153 15.44 -1.64 88.82
N TRP A 154 15.11 -0.39 89.16
CA TRP A 154 15.25 0.73 88.23
C TRP A 154 16.71 1.02 87.86
N GLN A 155 17.66 0.83 88.79
CA GLN A 155 19.08 0.96 88.48
C GLN A 155 19.55 -0.09 87.46
N GLN A 156 19.13 -1.35 87.59
CA GLN A 156 19.44 -2.38 86.59
C GLN A 156 18.80 -2.11 85.24
N GLU A 157 17.54 -1.65 85.23
CA GLU A 157 16.86 -1.29 83.98
C GLU A 157 17.50 -0.08 83.32
N LYS A 158 17.93 0.90 84.11
CA LYS A 158 18.70 2.07 83.63
C LYS A 158 20.02 1.62 83.01
N GLU A 159 20.79 0.74 83.66
CA GLU A 159 22.04 0.20 83.10
C GLU A 159 21.80 -0.55 81.78
N ALA A 160 20.71 -1.33 81.68
CA ALA A 160 20.35 -2.03 80.44
C ALA A 160 20.02 -1.07 79.30
N VAL A 161 19.26 0.01 79.57
CA VAL A 161 18.93 1.04 78.57
C VAL A 161 20.16 1.88 78.21
N GLU A 162 21.07 2.15 79.16
CA GLU A 162 22.35 2.82 78.88
C GLU A 162 23.26 1.98 77.96
N GLN A 163 23.29 0.65 78.16
CA GLN A 163 23.99 -0.28 77.26
C GLN A 163 23.33 -0.33 75.86
N GLU A 164 22.00 -0.35 75.78
CA GLU A 164 21.24 -0.28 74.52
C GLU A 164 21.57 1.02 73.76
N LEU A 165 21.58 2.16 74.44
CA LEU A 165 21.96 3.46 73.86
C LEU A 165 23.42 3.49 73.42
N ALA A 166 24.34 2.91 74.19
CA ALA A 166 25.75 2.83 73.82
C ALA A 166 25.95 2.00 72.54
N ALA A 167 25.24 0.88 72.39
CA ALA A 167 25.25 0.06 71.18
C ALA A 167 24.65 0.81 69.98
N LEU A 168 23.52 1.49 70.14
CA LEU A 168 22.92 2.30 69.08
C LEU A 168 23.83 3.47 68.66
N ARG A 169 24.55 4.11 69.60
CA ARG A 169 25.51 5.18 69.29
C ARG A 169 26.71 4.72 68.48
N GLN A 170 27.13 3.45 68.57
CA GLN A 170 28.19 2.90 67.70
C GLN A 170 27.78 2.88 66.22
N HIS A 171 26.48 2.82 65.93
CA HIS A 171 25.95 2.85 64.57
C HIS A 171 25.62 4.27 64.07
N GLU A 172 25.77 5.31 64.91
CA GLU A 172 25.43 6.69 64.55
C GLU A 172 26.25 7.17 63.35
N SER A 173 27.56 6.91 63.34
CA SER A 173 28.43 7.33 62.23
C SER A 173 28.01 6.74 60.89
N ALA A 174 27.59 5.47 60.86
CA ALA A 174 27.12 4.81 59.65
C ALA A 174 25.79 5.40 59.15
N ILE A 175 24.89 5.79 60.07
CA ILE A 175 23.63 6.45 59.71
C ILE A 175 23.88 7.89 59.24
N ARG A 176 24.81 8.63 59.86
CA ARG A 176 25.24 9.96 59.39
C ARG A 176 25.88 9.91 58.00
N GLU A 177 26.68 8.89 57.72
CA GLU A 177 27.20 8.64 56.36
C GLU A 177 26.08 8.33 55.35
N LEU A 178 25.04 7.60 55.78
CA LEU A 178 23.88 7.30 54.96
C LEU A 178 23.02 8.53 54.69
N GLU A 179 22.85 9.42 55.68
CA GLU A 179 22.22 10.74 55.54
C GLU A 179 22.97 11.59 54.51
N ALA A 180 24.30 11.68 54.61
CA ALA A 180 25.13 12.41 53.66
C ALA A 180 25.09 11.82 52.24
N LYS A 181 25.02 10.48 52.12
CA LYS A 181 24.82 9.80 50.82
C LYS A 181 23.45 10.09 50.22
N LYS A 182 22.39 10.07 51.04
CA LYS A 182 21.02 10.41 50.62
C LYS A 182 20.92 11.86 50.16
N GLU A 183 21.47 12.80 50.93
CA GLU A 183 21.48 14.23 50.60
C GLU A 183 22.21 14.49 49.28
N ARG A 184 23.38 13.85 49.08
CA ARG A 184 24.08 13.90 47.79
C ARG A 184 23.24 13.35 46.64
N ALA A 185 22.55 12.24 46.81
CA ALA A 185 21.69 11.67 45.77
C ALA A 185 20.46 12.55 45.44
N GLU A 186 19.87 13.21 46.44
CA GLU A 186 18.77 14.16 46.24
C GLU A 186 19.24 15.44 45.51
N GLN A 187 20.39 15.99 45.89
CA GLN A 187 21.00 17.11 45.18
C GLN A 187 21.31 16.73 43.73
N ALA A 188 21.86 15.53 43.49
CA ALA A 188 22.18 15.04 42.16
C ALA A 188 20.93 14.91 41.28
N GLU A 189 19.87 14.31 41.80
CA GLU A 189 18.58 14.17 41.09
C GLU A 189 17.99 15.55 40.73
N ARG A 190 18.10 16.54 41.63
CA ARG A 190 17.58 17.89 41.41
C ARG A 190 18.27 18.61 40.26
N ILE A 191 19.58 18.44 40.12
CA ILE A 191 20.37 19.19 39.12
C ILE A 191 20.59 18.41 37.82
N TRP A 192 20.42 17.08 37.82
CA TRP A 192 20.61 16.22 36.64
C TRP A 192 19.83 16.67 35.39
N PRO A 193 18.55 17.11 35.47
CA PRO A 193 17.81 17.59 34.31
C PRO A 193 18.47 18.78 33.59
N TYR A 194 19.23 19.61 34.30
CA TYR A 194 19.94 20.75 33.70
C TYR A 194 21.16 20.28 32.89
N TRP A 195 21.83 19.19 33.30
CA TRP A 195 22.88 18.57 32.50
C TRP A 195 22.32 17.87 31.26
N GLU A 196 21.20 17.16 31.39
CA GLU A 196 20.50 16.56 30.23
C GLU A 196 20.10 17.63 29.19
N GLN A 197 19.65 18.81 29.65
CA GLN A 197 19.40 19.95 28.75
C GLN A 197 20.67 20.45 28.06
N CYS A 198 21.83 20.47 28.73
CA CYS A 198 23.11 20.83 28.12
C CYS A 198 23.53 19.81 27.04
N GLU A 199 23.43 18.52 27.35
CA GLU A 199 23.76 17.44 26.42
C GLU A 199 22.86 17.47 25.19
N GLN A 200 21.55 17.66 25.40
CA GLN A 200 20.58 17.81 24.32
C GLN A 200 20.86 19.05 23.46
N ALA A 201 21.15 20.20 24.08
CA ALA A 201 21.47 21.44 23.35
C ALA A 201 22.76 21.31 22.53
N CYS A 202 23.81 20.71 23.09
CA CYS A 202 25.07 20.42 22.39
C CYS A 202 24.84 19.50 21.19
N ARG A 203 24.05 18.42 21.36
CA ARG A 203 23.70 17.51 20.27
C ARG A 203 22.92 18.21 19.15
N LEU A 204 21.86 18.96 19.48
CA LEU A 204 21.05 19.68 18.50
C LEU A 204 21.87 20.73 17.75
N ARG A 205 22.78 21.44 18.43
CA ARG A 205 23.72 22.37 17.79
C ARG A 205 24.66 21.66 16.83
N ALA A 206 25.22 20.51 17.22
CA ALA A 206 26.11 19.73 16.37
C ALA A 206 25.40 19.20 15.11
N GLU A 207 24.14 18.75 15.25
CA GLU A 207 23.29 18.35 14.12
C GLU A 207 22.97 19.55 13.20
N ALA A 208 22.62 20.70 13.78
CA ALA A 208 22.37 21.94 13.02
C ALA A 208 23.63 22.43 12.28
N PHE A 209 24.81 22.33 12.90
CA PHE A 209 26.09 22.67 12.28
C PHE A 209 26.41 21.77 11.09
N ARG A 210 26.30 20.44 11.24
CA ARG A 210 26.53 19.49 10.13
C ARG A 210 25.60 19.75 8.95
N ARG A 211 24.34 20.10 9.22
CA ARG A 211 23.37 20.46 8.18
C ARG A 211 23.77 21.77 7.48
N TYR A 212 24.15 22.79 8.23
CA TYR A 212 24.65 24.04 7.68
C TYR A 212 25.90 23.82 6.82
N GLU A 213 26.89 23.09 7.32
CA GLU A 213 28.13 22.80 6.59
C GLU A 213 27.86 22.04 5.28
N GLY A 214 27.00 21.03 5.31
CA GLY A 214 26.61 20.27 4.11
C GLY A 214 25.88 21.12 3.06
N LEU A 215 24.99 22.02 3.49
CA LEU A 215 24.28 22.93 2.59
C LEU A 215 25.21 24.03 2.05
N ALA A 216 26.14 24.54 2.86
CA ALA A 216 27.13 25.53 2.44
C ALA A 216 28.04 25.02 1.32
N ARG A 217 28.51 23.76 1.40
CA ARG A 217 29.30 23.14 0.31
C ARG A 217 28.49 23.00 -0.98
N ARG A 218 27.24 22.53 -0.88
CA ARG A 218 26.34 22.41 -2.05
C ARG A 218 26.00 23.76 -2.67
N LEU A 219 25.89 24.82 -1.85
CA LEU A 219 25.69 26.18 -2.34
C LEU A 219 26.88 26.68 -3.14
N GLU A 220 28.11 26.39 -2.70
CA GLU A 220 29.34 26.74 -3.43
C GLU A 220 29.41 26.01 -4.79
N GLU A 221 29.11 24.72 -4.83
CA GLU A 221 29.02 23.94 -6.08
C GLU A 221 27.92 24.48 -7.02
N ALA A 222 26.75 24.83 -6.47
CA ALA A 222 25.65 25.39 -7.23
C ALA A 222 25.97 26.81 -7.76
N GLN A 223 26.74 27.60 -7.02
CA GLN A 223 27.21 28.90 -7.46
C GLN A 223 28.12 28.77 -8.68
N LEU A 224 29.10 27.86 -8.63
CA LEU A 224 29.99 27.60 -9.78
C LEU A 224 29.20 27.14 -11.00
N SER A 225 28.26 26.20 -10.81
CA SER A 225 27.36 25.73 -11.86
C SER A 225 26.52 26.86 -12.48
N TYR A 226 25.98 27.75 -11.65
CA TYR A 226 25.25 28.93 -12.09
C TYR A 226 26.11 29.89 -12.91
N GLU A 227 27.33 30.20 -12.44
CA GLU A 227 28.26 31.09 -13.14
C GLU A 227 28.71 30.50 -14.49
N GLU A 228 28.97 29.19 -14.55
CA GLU A 228 29.29 28.49 -15.79
C GLU A 228 28.12 28.50 -16.78
N ALA A 229 26.90 28.19 -16.30
CA ALA A 229 25.71 28.21 -17.12
C ALA A 229 25.39 29.62 -17.65
N ALA A 230 25.59 30.65 -16.82
CA ALA A 230 25.44 32.05 -17.21
C ALA A 230 26.44 32.44 -18.32
N ARG A 231 27.72 32.04 -18.19
CA ARG A 231 28.74 32.27 -19.23
C ARG A 231 28.41 31.54 -20.53
N ARG A 232 27.91 30.31 -20.46
CA ARG A 232 27.50 29.53 -21.64
C ARG A 232 26.31 30.17 -22.34
N TYR A 233 25.30 30.59 -21.59
CA TYR A 233 24.14 31.31 -22.15
C TYR A 233 24.55 32.62 -22.82
N GLU A 234 25.37 33.44 -22.16
CA GLU A 234 25.82 34.71 -22.73
C GLU A 234 26.64 34.51 -24.02
N ARG A 235 27.49 33.48 -24.07
CA ARG A 235 28.22 33.12 -25.31
C ARG A 235 27.27 32.69 -26.43
N ALA A 236 26.32 31.80 -26.16
CA ALA A 236 25.36 31.33 -27.16
C ALA A 236 24.47 32.48 -27.68
N ARG A 237 24.06 33.38 -26.77
CA ARG A 237 23.30 34.58 -27.10
C ARG A 237 24.09 35.54 -27.99
N GLN A 238 25.37 35.77 -27.70
CA GLN A 238 26.24 36.61 -28.52
C GLN A 238 26.53 35.99 -29.88
N GLU A 239 26.80 34.69 -29.94
CA GLU A 239 27.01 33.97 -31.21
C GLU A 239 25.77 34.06 -32.10
N LYS A 240 24.58 33.83 -31.55
CA LYS A 240 23.31 34.01 -32.26
C LYS A 240 23.13 35.45 -32.73
N ALA A 241 23.33 36.44 -31.85
CA ALA A 241 23.15 37.84 -32.20
C ALA A 241 24.06 38.31 -33.36
N GLN A 242 25.25 37.71 -33.50
CA GLN A 242 26.18 38.00 -34.59
C GLN A 242 25.84 37.23 -35.88
N ARG A 243 25.60 35.91 -35.77
CA ARG A 243 25.46 35.03 -36.94
C ARG A 243 24.05 34.96 -37.50
N GLU A 244 23.01 35.17 -36.70
CA GLU A 244 21.62 35.07 -37.14
C GLU A 244 21.27 36.09 -38.24
N PRO A 245 21.64 37.39 -38.14
CA PRO A 245 21.37 38.35 -39.22
C PRO A 245 22.08 37.97 -40.53
N GLU A 246 23.32 37.49 -40.45
CA GLU A 246 24.11 37.06 -41.61
C GLU A 246 23.47 35.85 -42.31
N LEU A 247 23.08 34.83 -41.54
CA LEU A 247 22.42 33.63 -42.04
C LEU A 247 21.05 33.94 -42.63
N LEU A 248 20.25 34.83 -42.04
CA LEU A 248 18.95 35.22 -42.57
C LEU A 248 19.08 35.93 -43.94
N VAL A 249 20.03 36.84 -44.08
CA VAL A 249 20.30 37.50 -45.38
C VAL A 249 20.82 36.50 -46.40
N GLN A 250 21.69 35.57 -45.99
CA GLN A 250 22.20 34.51 -46.87
C GLN A 250 21.08 33.56 -47.32
N MET A 251 20.21 33.12 -46.41
CA MET A 251 19.07 32.25 -46.71
C MET A 251 18.09 32.91 -47.67
N GLU A 252 17.81 34.20 -47.50
CA GLU A 252 16.93 34.93 -48.42
C GLU A 252 17.52 35.00 -49.83
N ARG A 253 18.83 35.29 -49.95
CA ARG A 253 19.54 35.24 -51.24
C ARG A 253 19.49 33.85 -51.88
N LEU A 254 19.71 32.80 -51.09
CA LEU A 254 19.70 31.41 -51.56
C LEU A 254 18.29 30.92 -51.94
N ARG A 255 17.23 31.36 -51.23
CA ARG A 255 15.83 31.10 -51.62
C ARG A 255 15.51 31.70 -52.97
N GLN A 256 15.90 32.95 -53.18
CA GLN A 256 15.71 33.61 -54.47
C GLN A 256 16.50 32.90 -55.58
N ALA A 257 17.70 32.40 -55.29
CA ALA A 257 18.47 31.61 -56.25
C ALA A 257 17.84 30.24 -56.54
N ALA A 258 17.30 29.54 -55.54
CA ALA A 258 16.59 28.28 -55.72
C ALA A 258 15.29 28.46 -56.52
N GLN A 259 14.59 29.58 -56.34
CA GLN A 259 13.42 29.92 -57.14
C GLN A 259 13.79 30.18 -58.61
N LEU A 260 14.93 30.83 -58.87
CA LEU A 260 15.46 31.00 -60.22
C LEU A 260 15.85 29.65 -60.84
N GLU A 261 16.45 28.72 -60.08
CA GLU A 261 16.76 27.36 -60.56
C GLU A 261 15.50 26.61 -61.02
N GLN A 262 14.40 26.69 -60.26
CA GLN A 262 13.11 26.10 -60.65
C GLN A 262 12.54 26.75 -61.91
N GLN A 263 12.59 28.08 -62.00
CA GLN A 263 12.12 28.81 -63.20
C GLN A 263 12.96 28.46 -64.44
N MET A 264 14.28 28.29 -64.28
CA MET A 264 15.18 27.85 -65.34
C MET A 264 14.89 26.42 -65.79
N GLU A 265 14.53 25.51 -64.89
CA GLU A 265 14.16 24.14 -65.24
C GLU A 265 12.90 24.12 -66.11
N VAL A 266 11.87 24.88 -65.72
CA VAL A 266 10.63 25.04 -66.52
C VAL A 266 10.92 25.65 -67.89
N LEU A 267 11.67 26.76 -67.94
CA LEU A 267 12.07 27.39 -69.21
C LEU A 267 12.92 26.44 -70.08
N GLY A 268 13.76 25.60 -69.47
CA GLY A 268 14.55 24.59 -70.18
C GLY A 268 13.68 23.54 -70.87
N GLN A 269 12.62 23.08 -70.20
CA GLN A 269 11.64 22.15 -70.77
C GLN A 269 10.83 22.82 -71.90
N GLU A 270 10.38 24.07 -71.71
CA GLU A 270 9.71 24.85 -72.75
C GLU A 270 10.59 25.02 -74.00
N LEU A 271 11.86 25.39 -73.82
CA LEU A 271 12.83 25.52 -74.92
C LEU A 271 13.06 24.20 -75.65
N ALA A 272 13.13 23.08 -74.94
CA ALA A 272 13.25 21.76 -75.56
C ALA A 272 12.02 21.41 -76.43
N ALA A 273 10.81 21.68 -75.94
CA ALA A 273 9.57 21.47 -76.68
C ALA A 273 9.49 22.34 -77.94
N LEU A 274 9.78 23.64 -77.83
CA LEU A 274 9.78 24.56 -78.97
C LEU A 274 10.83 24.17 -80.02
N ARG A 275 12.01 23.68 -79.61
CA ARG A 275 13.05 23.18 -80.53
C ARG A 275 12.61 21.94 -81.30
N GLU A 276 11.84 21.04 -80.68
CA GLU A 276 11.27 19.88 -81.39
C GLU A 276 10.17 20.28 -82.37
N GLU A 277 9.31 21.23 -81.99
CA GLU A 277 8.29 21.80 -82.89
C GLU A 277 8.92 22.47 -84.11
N ARG A 278 10.04 23.19 -83.90
CA ARG A 278 10.83 23.79 -84.99
C ARG A 278 11.36 22.73 -85.97
N LYS A 279 11.87 21.60 -85.47
CA LYS A 279 12.34 20.50 -86.32
C LYS A 279 11.20 19.95 -87.19
N ARG A 280 9.99 19.82 -86.63
CA ARG A 280 8.79 19.37 -87.35
C ARG A 280 8.38 20.34 -88.45
N LEU A 281 8.32 21.64 -88.17
CA LEU A 281 7.98 22.67 -89.16
C LEU A 281 8.99 22.70 -90.33
N ILE A 282 10.29 22.58 -90.05
CA ILE A 282 11.32 22.51 -91.11
C ILE A 282 11.12 21.28 -92.01
N ALA A 283 10.70 20.14 -91.45
CA ALA A 283 10.43 18.94 -92.24
C ALA A 283 9.20 19.11 -93.15
N GLN A 284 8.14 19.75 -92.64
CA GLN A 284 6.92 20.05 -93.39
C GLN A 284 7.17 21.06 -94.53
N GLU A 285 7.95 22.11 -94.28
CA GLU A 285 8.34 23.10 -95.29
C GLU A 285 9.10 22.45 -96.45
N LYS A 286 10.04 21.53 -96.15
CA LYS A 286 10.77 20.75 -97.16
C LYS A 286 9.85 19.82 -97.97
N ALA A 287 8.84 19.23 -97.35
CA ALA A 287 7.86 18.39 -98.04
C ALA A 287 6.97 19.21 -98.98
N ALA A 288 6.49 20.38 -98.54
CA ALA A 288 5.73 21.31 -99.37
C ALA A 288 6.53 21.81 -100.58
N ALA A 289 7.83 22.10 -100.39
CA ALA A 289 8.73 22.48 -101.48
C ALA A 289 8.86 21.39 -102.56
N ARG A 290 8.99 20.11 -102.18
CA ARG A 290 9.04 18.98 -103.13
C ARG A 290 7.74 18.84 -103.93
N ARG A 291 6.58 18.96 -103.27
CA ARG A 291 5.26 18.91 -103.93
C ARG A 291 5.10 20.00 -104.99
N PHE A 292 5.58 21.21 -104.70
CA PHE A 292 5.56 22.33 -105.66
C PHE A 292 6.39 22.01 -106.92
N GLU A 293 7.59 21.47 -106.74
CA GLU A 293 8.51 21.16 -107.82
C GLU A 293 7.97 20.03 -108.71
N GLU A 294 7.44 18.98 -108.10
CA GLU A 294 6.75 17.88 -108.81
C GLU A 294 5.54 18.37 -109.60
N ALA A 295 4.66 19.18 -109.00
CA ALA A 295 3.47 19.72 -109.67
C ALA A 295 3.84 20.62 -110.87
N SER A 296 4.92 21.40 -110.79
CA SER A 296 5.37 22.27 -111.88
C SER A 296 5.85 21.48 -113.10
N VAL A 297 6.60 20.39 -112.89
CA VAL A 297 7.10 19.53 -113.99
C VAL A 297 5.93 18.84 -114.73
N TRP A 298 4.92 18.38 -113.99
CA TRP A 298 3.75 17.73 -114.60
C TRP A 298 2.85 18.70 -115.38
N TYR A 299 2.71 19.94 -114.91
CA TYR A 299 1.95 20.98 -115.61
C TYR A 299 2.56 21.29 -117.00
N GLU A 300 3.88 21.45 -117.09
CA GLU A 300 4.56 21.74 -118.36
C GLU A 300 4.42 20.61 -119.39
N ARG A 301 4.44 19.35 -118.93
CA ARG A 301 4.23 18.18 -119.79
C ARG A 301 2.80 18.08 -120.31
N GLY A 302 1.79 18.35 -119.47
CA GLY A 302 0.38 18.31 -119.87
C GLY A 302 0.02 19.36 -120.94
N ALA A 303 0.61 20.57 -120.85
CA ALA A 303 0.33 21.67 -121.77
C ALA A 303 0.85 21.42 -123.20
N LYS A 304 1.82 20.51 -123.36
CA LYS A 304 2.31 20.08 -124.68
C LYS A 304 1.34 19.07 -125.32
N ARG A 305 0.87 18.07 -124.56
CA ARG A 305 -0.03 17.00 -125.05
C ARG A 305 -1.42 17.51 -125.43
N GLN A 306 -1.92 18.54 -124.76
CA GLN A 306 -3.21 19.17 -125.08
C GLN A 306 -3.25 19.76 -126.49
N ARG A 307 -2.12 20.26 -127.02
CA ARG A 307 -2.08 20.84 -128.38
C ARG A 307 -2.22 19.79 -129.48
N GLU A 308 -1.69 18.59 -129.25
CA GLU A 308 -1.75 17.47 -130.19
C GLU A 308 -3.18 16.90 -130.30
N LEU A 309 -3.90 16.83 -129.19
CA LEU A 309 -5.28 16.31 -129.12
C LEU A 309 -6.32 17.19 -129.82
N LYS A 310 -6.08 18.51 -129.95
CA LYS A 310 -7.00 19.43 -130.64
C LYS A 310 -7.07 19.19 -132.15
N GLU A 311 -5.99 18.69 -132.73
CA GLU A 311 -5.90 18.43 -134.17
C GLU A 311 -6.56 17.10 -134.55
N GLU A 312 -6.47 16.10 -133.66
CA GLU A 312 -7.11 14.77 -133.82
C GLU A 312 -8.65 14.85 -133.75
N LEU A 313 -9.21 15.76 -132.95
CA LEU A 313 -10.67 15.84 -132.71
C LEU A 313 -11.46 16.26 -133.96
N LYS A 314 -10.88 17.13 -134.79
CA LYS A 314 -11.53 17.74 -135.95
C LYS A 314 -11.82 16.75 -137.07
N GLN A 315 -11.03 15.66 -137.17
CA GLN A 315 -11.15 14.66 -138.24
C GLN A 315 -12.27 13.64 -137.98
N HIS A 316 -12.66 13.44 -136.72
CA HIS A 316 -13.69 12.46 -136.35
C HIS A 316 -15.11 13.04 -136.33
N GLU A 317 -15.27 14.37 -136.35
CA GLU A 317 -16.59 15.03 -136.35
C GLU A 317 -17.32 14.96 -137.70
N GLU A 318 -16.59 14.78 -138.81
CA GLU A 318 -17.15 14.71 -140.16
C GLU A 318 -17.69 13.32 -140.54
N ALA A 319 -17.47 12.29 -139.70
CA ALA A 319 -17.76 10.88 -139.99
C ALA A 319 -19.05 10.30 -139.35
N LEU A 320 -19.85 11.13 -138.64
CA LEU A 320 -20.96 10.67 -137.77
C LEU A 320 -22.38 10.98 -138.28
N ASP A 321 -22.58 11.23 -139.58
CA ASP A 321 -23.89 11.57 -140.15
C ASP A 321 -24.81 10.33 -140.24
N GLY A 322 -26.01 10.39 -139.63
CA GLY A 322 -27.01 9.30 -139.62
C GLY A 322 -27.28 8.61 -138.26
N LYS A 323 -26.71 9.12 -137.16
CA LYS A 323 -26.74 8.55 -135.80
C LYS A 323 -28.11 8.53 -135.09
N ASP A 324 -29.00 9.47 -135.42
CA ASP A 324 -30.21 9.76 -134.63
C ASP A 324 -31.25 8.63 -134.58
N GLU A 325 -31.27 7.76 -135.58
CA GLU A 325 -32.23 6.64 -135.65
C GLU A 325 -31.76 5.42 -134.84
N ALA A 326 -30.46 5.10 -134.90
CA ALA A 326 -29.84 4.03 -134.12
C ALA A 326 -29.83 4.32 -132.60
N GLU A 327 -29.68 5.59 -132.20
CA GLU A 327 -29.76 5.99 -130.79
C GLU A 327 -31.13 5.78 -130.16
N ARG A 328 -32.23 6.03 -130.90
CA ARG A 328 -33.59 5.90 -130.37
C ARG A 328 -33.95 4.45 -130.08
N ALA A 329 -33.55 3.56 -130.98
CA ALA A 329 -33.64 2.12 -130.77
C ALA A 329 -32.76 1.68 -129.58
N TYR A 330 -31.51 2.11 -129.45
CA TYR A 330 -30.68 1.76 -128.30
C TYR A 330 -31.22 2.28 -126.94
N ARG A 331 -31.76 3.51 -126.88
CA ARG A 331 -32.32 4.10 -125.64
C ARG A 331 -33.50 3.30 -125.06
N GLN A 332 -34.37 2.74 -125.91
CA GLN A 332 -35.48 1.92 -125.41
C GLN A 332 -34.98 0.59 -124.81
N LYS A 333 -33.85 0.06 -125.29
CA LYS A 333 -33.21 -1.14 -124.73
C LYS A 333 -32.57 -0.79 -123.38
N GLN A 334 -31.93 0.38 -123.29
CA GLN A 334 -31.42 0.87 -122.01
C GLN A 334 -32.51 1.03 -120.95
N HIS A 335 -33.74 1.40 -121.29
CA HIS A 335 -34.84 1.44 -120.31
C HIS A 335 -35.19 0.04 -119.76
N ILE A 336 -35.11 -1.00 -120.59
CA ILE A 336 -35.31 -2.40 -120.18
C ILE A 336 -34.14 -2.87 -119.27
N GLU A 337 -32.90 -2.52 -119.64
CA GLU A 337 -31.71 -2.82 -118.85
C GLU A 337 -31.66 -2.02 -117.53
N GLN A 338 -32.17 -0.78 -117.52
CA GLN A 338 -32.31 0.04 -116.32
C GLN A 338 -33.29 -0.59 -115.35
N ALA A 339 -34.45 -1.07 -115.81
CA ALA A 339 -35.39 -1.83 -114.97
C ALA A 339 -34.74 -3.13 -114.44
N ALA A 340 -33.98 -3.85 -115.26
CA ALA A 340 -33.21 -5.02 -114.82
C ALA A 340 -32.14 -4.67 -113.77
N SER A 341 -31.44 -3.54 -113.93
CA SER A 341 -30.44 -3.06 -112.99
C SER A 341 -31.07 -2.54 -111.69
N ALA A 342 -32.28 -1.97 -111.74
CA ALA A 342 -33.03 -1.53 -110.57
C ALA A 342 -33.46 -2.74 -109.72
N ILE A 343 -33.94 -3.82 -110.37
CA ILE A 343 -34.20 -5.11 -109.70
C ILE A 343 -32.92 -5.64 -109.06
N ALA A 344 -31.80 -5.65 -109.79
CA ALA A 344 -30.51 -6.11 -109.26
C ALA A 344 -30.01 -5.26 -108.08
N ARG A 345 -30.26 -3.94 -108.07
CA ARG A 345 -29.95 -3.04 -106.95
C ARG A 345 -30.81 -3.31 -105.73
N VAL A 346 -32.11 -3.48 -105.90
CA VAL A 346 -33.02 -3.84 -104.80
C VAL A 346 -32.68 -5.23 -104.26
N ASP A 347 -32.28 -6.17 -105.14
CA ASP A 347 -31.77 -7.49 -104.72
C ASP A 347 -30.46 -7.40 -103.92
N ALA A 348 -29.52 -6.55 -104.35
CA ALA A 348 -28.30 -6.31 -103.59
C ALA A 348 -28.60 -5.64 -102.23
N GLN A 349 -29.57 -4.72 -102.17
CA GLN A 349 -30.04 -4.10 -100.93
C GLN A 349 -30.74 -5.10 -100.01
N LEU A 350 -31.55 -6.01 -100.56
CA LEU A 350 -32.15 -7.13 -99.82
C LEU A 350 -31.06 -8.04 -99.23
N GLN A 351 -30.10 -8.47 -100.03
CA GLN A 351 -28.98 -9.30 -99.56
C GLN A 351 -28.16 -8.59 -98.48
N GLN A 352 -27.92 -7.28 -98.62
CA GLN A 352 -27.22 -6.48 -97.63
C GLN A 352 -28.03 -6.37 -96.33
N LYS A 353 -29.32 -6.05 -96.42
CA LYS A 353 -30.22 -5.93 -95.25
C LYS A 353 -30.44 -7.28 -94.56
N GLU A 354 -30.53 -8.38 -95.30
CA GLU A 354 -30.57 -9.74 -94.76
C GLU A 354 -29.28 -10.11 -94.04
N ALA A 355 -28.12 -9.72 -94.56
CA ALA A 355 -26.84 -9.91 -93.88
C ALA A 355 -26.75 -9.08 -92.58
N VAL A 356 -27.24 -7.84 -92.61
CA VAL A 356 -27.35 -6.98 -91.42
C VAL A 356 -28.33 -7.57 -90.40
N TRP A 357 -29.46 -8.11 -90.84
CA TRP A 357 -30.42 -8.80 -89.98
C TRP A 357 -29.84 -10.06 -89.33
N ARG A 358 -29.07 -10.87 -90.06
CA ARG A 358 -28.38 -12.04 -89.49
C ARG A 358 -27.41 -11.62 -88.38
N ARG A 359 -26.60 -10.58 -88.60
CA ARG A 359 -25.70 -10.03 -87.58
C ARG A 359 -26.47 -9.46 -86.38
N ALA A 360 -27.53 -8.69 -86.62
CA ALA A 360 -28.39 -8.17 -85.56
C ALA A 360 -29.05 -9.29 -84.75
N LYS A 361 -29.42 -10.40 -85.40
CA LYS A 361 -29.99 -11.59 -84.74
C LYS A 361 -28.95 -12.34 -83.90
N GLU A 362 -27.72 -12.47 -84.39
CA GLU A 362 -26.60 -13.01 -83.61
C GLU A 362 -26.31 -12.13 -82.39
N GLU A 363 -26.28 -10.80 -82.57
CA GLU A 363 -26.12 -9.86 -81.47
C GLU A 363 -27.28 -9.93 -80.47
N LYS A 364 -28.54 -10.02 -80.94
CA LYS A 364 -29.70 -10.25 -80.07
C LYS A 364 -29.50 -11.50 -79.22
N LEU A 365 -29.11 -12.62 -79.83
CA LEU A 365 -28.88 -13.89 -79.12
C LEU A 365 -27.74 -13.77 -78.09
N GLU A 366 -26.69 -13.02 -78.42
CA GLU A 366 -25.59 -12.77 -77.48
C GLU A 366 -26.03 -11.88 -76.31
N ARG A 367 -26.80 -10.82 -76.56
CA ARG A 367 -27.37 -9.95 -75.51
C ARG A 367 -28.37 -10.71 -74.63
N GLU A 368 -29.16 -11.62 -75.21
CA GLU A 368 -30.04 -12.54 -74.46
C GLU A 368 -29.23 -13.47 -73.55
N ARG A 369 -28.16 -14.10 -74.05
CA ARG A 369 -27.27 -14.93 -73.23
C ARG A 369 -26.61 -14.15 -72.10
N ARG A 370 -26.18 -12.91 -72.36
CA ARG A 370 -25.60 -12.03 -71.35
C ARG A 370 -26.63 -11.61 -70.29
N SER A 371 -27.84 -11.20 -70.69
CA SER A 371 -28.94 -10.91 -69.75
C SER A 371 -29.27 -12.14 -68.89
N ALA A 372 -29.38 -13.33 -69.50
CA ALA A 372 -29.61 -14.58 -68.77
C ALA A 372 -28.48 -14.93 -67.78
N ALA A 373 -27.21 -14.70 -68.16
CA ALA A 373 -26.06 -14.94 -67.30
C ALA A 373 -25.98 -13.96 -66.12
N VAL A 374 -26.38 -12.71 -66.29
CA VAL A 374 -26.48 -11.75 -65.18
C VAL A 374 -27.71 -12.06 -64.32
N GLY A 375 -28.82 -12.47 -64.92
CA GLY A 375 -30.02 -12.93 -64.22
C GLY A 375 -29.76 -14.12 -63.29
N SER A 376 -28.97 -15.11 -63.71
CA SER A 376 -28.60 -16.24 -62.83
C SER A 376 -27.71 -15.82 -61.66
N ARG A 377 -26.80 -14.85 -61.85
CA ARG A 377 -26.00 -14.25 -60.77
C ARG A 377 -26.87 -13.47 -59.79
N LEU A 378 -27.87 -12.75 -60.28
CA LEU A 378 -28.84 -12.02 -59.48
C LEU A 378 -29.64 -12.98 -58.59
N GLN A 379 -30.11 -14.11 -59.15
CA GLN A 379 -30.77 -15.16 -58.39
C GLN A 379 -29.88 -15.76 -57.29
N GLU A 380 -28.60 -16.06 -57.59
CA GLU A 380 -27.67 -16.60 -56.59
C GLU A 380 -27.35 -15.58 -55.47
N LEU A 381 -27.25 -14.30 -55.84
CA LEU A 381 -27.06 -13.23 -54.86
C LEU A 381 -28.26 -13.08 -53.93
N PHE A 382 -29.49 -13.13 -54.45
CA PHE A 382 -30.68 -13.08 -53.61
C PHE A 382 -30.83 -14.31 -52.71
N ARG A 383 -30.37 -15.49 -53.13
CA ARG A 383 -30.24 -16.65 -52.23
C ARG A 383 -29.27 -16.39 -51.08
N ARG A 384 -28.14 -15.70 -51.33
CA ARG A 384 -27.20 -15.31 -50.26
C ARG A 384 -27.81 -14.29 -49.30
N VAL A 385 -28.55 -13.31 -49.82
CA VAL A 385 -29.31 -12.34 -49.01
C VAL A 385 -30.32 -13.06 -48.12
N GLU A 386 -31.09 -14.00 -48.68
CA GLU A 386 -32.08 -14.78 -47.92
C GLU A 386 -31.42 -15.61 -46.80
N ARG A 387 -30.30 -16.31 -47.08
CA ARG A 387 -29.56 -17.07 -46.07
C ARG A 387 -29.08 -16.18 -44.93
N THR A 388 -28.53 -15.02 -45.27
CA THR A 388 -28.00 -14.06 -44.29
C THR A 388 -29.14 -13.46 -43.47
N TYR A 389 -30.27 -13.14 -44.09
CA TYR A 389 -31.48 -12.67 -43.40
C TYR A 389 -31.99 -13.69 -42.37
N ARG A 390 -32.05 -14.98 -42.73
CA ARG A 390 -32.45 -16.02 -41.76
C ARG A 390 -31.47 -16.11 -40.59
N PHE A 391 -30.17 -16.02 -40.85
CA PHE A 391 -29.17 -16.04 -39.80
C PHE A 391 -29.27 -14.83 -38.87
N VAL A 392 -29.48 -13.63 -39.42
CA VAL A 392 -29.72 -12.40 -38.66
C VAL A 392 -30.98 -12.51 -37.79
N CYS A 393 -32.08 -13.03 -38.33
CA CYS A 393 -33.32 -13.26 -37.56
C CYS A 393 -33.10 -14.25 -36.40
N TRP A 394 -32.34 -15.32 -36.63
CA TRP A 394 -32.00 -16.26 -35.57
C TRP A 394 -31.13 -15.63 -34.49
N ARG A 395 -30.10 -14.85 -34.88
CA ARG A 395 -29.25 -14.10 -33.94
C ARG A 395 -30.00 -13.05 -33.17
N GLN A 396 -30.97 -12.39 -33.79
CA GLN A 396 -31.87 -11.45 -33.11
C GLN A 396 -32.57 -12.15 -31.93
N GLN A 397 -33.15 -13.32 -32.19
CA GLN A 397 -33.86 -14.09 -31.17
C GLN A 397 -32.91 -14.61 -30.08
N ASP A 398 -31.68 -14.99 -30.43
CA ASP A 398 -30.68 -15.43 -29.48
C ASP A 398 -30.20 -14.28 -28.57
N ALA A 399 -29.89 -13.12 -29.15
CA ALA A 399 -29.50 -11.92 -28.40
C ALA A 399 -30.61 -11.44 -27.45
N GLU A 400 -31.88 -11.50 -27.86
CA GLU A 400 -33.03 -11.19 -26.98
C GLU A 400 -33.11 -12.13 -25.78
N LYS A 401 -32.85 -13.43 -25.99
CA LYS A 401 -32.80 -14.40 -24.89
C LYS A 401 -31.65 -14.12 -23.93
N GLN A 402 -30.48 -13.77 -24.45
CA GLN A 402 -29.29 -13.45 -23.63
C GLN A 402 -29.48 -12.15 -22.84
N LEU A 403 -30.10 -11.13 -23.43
CA LEU A 403 -30.45 -9.90 -22.72
C LEU A 403 -31.44 -10.16 -21.58
N TYR A 404 -32.43 -11.02 -21.81
CA TYR A 404 -33.39 -11.42 -20.79
C TYR A 404 -32.74 -12.23 -19.65
N THR A 405 -31.83 -13.16 -19.95
CA THR A 405 -31.10 -13.90 -18.91
C THR A 405 -30.17 -12.98 -18.12
N LEU A 406 -29.42 -12.10 -18.78
CA LEU A 406 -28.57 -11.10 -18.12
C LEU A 406 -29.37 -10.20 -17.19
N GLN A 407 -30.53 -9.70 -17.63
CA GLN A 407 -31.42 -8.89 -16.78
C GLN A 407 -31.85 -9.64 -15.52
N LYS A 408 -32.26 -10.91 -15.65
CA LYS A 408 -32.61 -11.75 -14.50
C LYS A 408 -31.44 -11.99 -13.55
N THR A 409 -30.24 -12.24 -14.09
CA THR A 409 -29.05 -12.43 -13.25
C THR A 409 -28.67 -11.16 -12.50
N MET A 410 -28.79 -9.99 -13.12
CA MET A 410 -28.57 -8.70 -12.46
C MET A 410 -29.59 -8.44 -11.36
N GLU A 411 -30.88 -8.73 -11.59
CA GLU A 411 -31.92 -8.62 -10.56
C GLU A 411 -31.62 -9.54 -9.37
N ALA A 412 -31.17 -10.77 -9.63
CA ALA A 412 -30.76 -11.71 -8.58
C ALA A 412 -29.51 -11.24 -7.81
N GLU A 413 -28.49 -10.71 -8.49
CA GLU A 413 -27.28 -10.17 -7.84
C GLU A 413 -27.59 -8.87 -7.05
N ARG A 414 -28.52 -8.03 -7.53
CA ARG A 414 -29.00 -6.86 -6.78
C ARG A 414 -29.72 -7.28 -5.50
N GLN A 415 -30.59 -8.28 -5.58
CA GLN A 415 -31.23 -8.86 -4.39
C GLN A 415 -30.19 -9.42 -3.41
N ARG A 416 -29.21 -10.19 -3.88
CA ARG A 416 -28.10 -10.70 -3.04
C ARG A 416 -27.32 -9.58 -2.38
N ALA A 417 -27.03 -8.49 -3.10
CA ALA A 417 -26.33 -7.34 -2.54
C ALA A 417 -27.17 -6.61 -1.49
N GLU A 418 -28.48 -6.48 -1.69
CA GLU A 418 -29.40 -5.91 -0.69
C GLU A 418 -29.54 -6.80 0.55
N GLU A 419 -29.66 -8.13 0.36
CA GLU A 419 -29.69 -9.13 1.43
C GLU A 419 -28.39 -9.13 2.23
N ALA A 420 -27.24 -9.06 1.57
CA ALA A 420 -25.95 -8.98 2.23
C ALA A 420 -25.77 -7.65 2.97
N ARG A 421 -26.22 -6.53 2.40
CA ARG A 421 -26.23 -5.21 3.06
C ARG A 421 -27.13 -5.21 4.30
N THR A 422 -28.32 -5.80 4.22
CA THR A 422 -29.22 -5.93 5.37
C THR A 422 -28.65 -6.88 6.43
N ALA A 423 -28.01 -7.98 6.04
CA ALA A 423 -27.30 -8.87 6.96
C ALA A 423 -26.10 -8.18 7.64
N GLN A 424 -25.34 -7.34 6.91
CA GLN A 424 -24.24 -6.55 7.47
C GLN A 424 -24.75 -5.50 8.48
N LEU A 425 -25.86 -4.82 8.16
CA LEU A 425 -26.52 -3.90 9.09
C LEU A 425 -27.05 -4.63 10.34
N ALA A 426 -27.64 -5.81 10.16
CA ALA A 426 -28.11 -6.65 11.25
C ALA A 426 -26.96 -7.13 12.15
N SER A 427 -25.80 -7.48 11.57
CA SER A 427 -24.60 -7.86 12.31
C SER A 427 -23.99 -6.68 13.09
N ALA A 428 -23.88 -5.51 12.48
CA ALA A 428 -23.40 -4.29 13.14
C ALA A 428 -24.31 -3.84 14.31
N LEU A 429 -25.62 -4.12 14.22
CA LEU A 429 -26.55 -3.91 15.32
C LEU A 429 -26.42 -4.99 16.41
N ALA A 430 -26.15 -6.24 16.02
CA ALA A 430 -25.93 -7.35 16.94
C ALA A 430 -24.64 -7.20 17.77
N GLU A 431 -23.56 -6.66 17.21
CA GLU A 431 -22.32 -6.34 17.93
C GLU A 431 -22.51 -5.32 19.08
N ARG A 432 -23.57 -4.50 19.00
CA ARG A 432 -23.88 -3.47 20.00
C ARG A 432 -24.78 -3.97 21.14
N LEU A 433 -25.21 -5.23 21.12
CA LEU A 433 -26.06 -5.81 22.16
C LEU A 433 -25.25 -6.18 23.41
N ARG A 434 -25.73 -5.79 24.59
CA ARG A 434 -25.14 -6.11 25.90
C ARG A 434 -26.03 -7.08 26.68
N PRO A 435 -25.49 -8.09 27.39
CA PRO A 435 -26.31 -9.05 28.13
C PRO A 435 -27.14 -8.37 29.23
N GLY A 436 -28.47 -8.55 29.20
CA GLY A 436 -29.39 -8.05 30.23
C GLY A 436 -30.03 -6.67 29.96
N GLU A 437 -29.56 -5.92 28.96
CA GLU A 437 -30.15 -4.65 28.52
C GLU A 437 -31.21 -4.89 27.42
N PRO A 438 -32.34 -4.14 27.39
CA PRO A 438 -33.36 -4.30 26.36
C PRO A 438 -32.86 -3.82 25.00
N CYS A 439 -32.96 -4.68 23.97
CA CYS A 439 -32.56 -4.34 22.61
C CYS A 439 -33.33 -3.12 22.06
N PRO A 440 -32.66 -2.15 21.42
CA PRO A 440 -33.31 -0.94 20.90
C PRO A 440 -34.25 -1.18 19.70
N VAL A 441 -34.22 -2.38 19.10
CA VAL A 441 -35.08 -2.74 17.96
C VAL A 441 -36.33 -3.51 18.40
N CYS A 442 -36.20 -4.47 19.33
CA CYS A 442 -37.31 -5.36 19.71
C CYS A 442 -37.59 -5.43 21.23
N GLY A 443 -36.74 -4.87 22.09
CA GLY A 443 -36.94 -4.81 23.55
C GLY A 443 -36.59 -6.08 24.35
N SER A 444 -36.22 -7.19 23.69
CA SER A 444 -35.80 -8.43 24.37
C SER A 444 -34.44 -8.28 25.08
N ARG A 445 -34.22 -9.05 26.15
CA ARG A 445 -32.97 -9.07 26.95
C ARG A 445 -32.06 -10.27 26.66
N GLU A 446 -32.52 -11.23 25.84
CA GLU A 446 -31.79 -12.44 25.48
C GLU A 446 -31.76 -12.64 23.95
N HIS A 447 -30.58 -12.97 23.41
CA HIS A 447 -30.34 -13.21 21.97
C HIS A 447 -29.38 -14.41 21.80
N PRO A 448 -29.88 -15.66 21.72
CA PRO A 448 -29.05 -16.86 21.70
C PRO A 448 -28.26 -17.08 20.38
N HIS A 449 -28.62 -16.38 19.30
CA HIS A 449 -27.91 -16.43 18.01
C HIS A 449 -27.78 -15.02 17.39
N PRO A 450 -26.81 -14.20 17.82
CA PRO A 450 -26.57 -12.89 17.22
C PRO A 450 -26.09 -13.02 15.77
N ALA A 451 -26.50 -12.07 14.91
CA ALA A 451 -26.20 -12.10 13.49
C ALA A 451 -24.70 -11.95 13.22
N ALA A 452 -24.09 -12.93 12.55
CA ALA A 452 -22.69 -12.90 12.15
C ALA A 452 -22.49 -12.04 10.89
N ALA A 453 -21.29 -11.46 10.74
CA ALA A 453 -20.95 -10.64 9.59
C ALA A 453 -20.91 -11.51 8.31
N PRO A 454 -21.63 -11.14 7.23
CA PRO A 454 -21.53 -11.84 5.96
C PRO A 454 -20.14 -11.60 5.33
N HIS A 455 -19.62 -12.59 4.59
CA HIS A 455 -18.41 -12.46 3.77
C HIS A 455 -18.64 -11.53 2.57
N ASP A 456 -17.56 -10.87 2.14
CA ASP A 456 -17.48 -9.77 1.16
C ASP A 456 -18.55 -9.77 0.05
N VAL A 457 -19.23 -8.64 -0.07
CA VAL A 457 -20.16 -8.35 -1.16
C VAL A 457 -19.35 -7.88 -2.37
N GLN A 458 -19.26 -8.71 -3.40
CA GLN A 458 -18.56 -8.38 -4.64
C GLN A 458 -19.36 -7.37 -5.48
N LEU A 459 -19.25 -6.08 -5.17
CA LEU A 459 -19.80 -4.96 -5.97
C LEU A 459 -19.28 -4.94 -7.41
N GLU A 460 -18.09 -5.51 -7.66
CA GLU A 460 -17.47 -5.61 -8.99
C GLU A 460 -18.33 -6.43 -9.97
N ARG A 461 -19.01 -7.48 -9.50
CA ARG A 461 -19.82 -8.38 -10.34
C ARG A 461 -21.04 -7.71 -10.95
N LEU A 462 -21.68 -6.78 -10.24
CA LEU A 462 -22.80 -5.99 -10.77
C LEU A 462 -22.34 -5.03 -11.87
N SER A 463 -21.17 -4.42 -11.69
CA SER A 463 -20.57 -3.55 -12.71
C SER A 463 -20.16 -4.33 -13.96
N GLU A 464 -19.64 -5.56 -13.81
CA GLU A 464 -19.30 -6.45 -14.93
C GLU A 464 -20.55 -6.86 -15.71
N LEU A 465 -21.62 -7.28 -15.03
CA LEU A 465 -22.90 -7.62 -15.66
C LEU A 465 -23.57 -6.42 -16.35
N GLU A 466 -23.46 -5.21 -15.78
CA GLU A 466 -23.94 -3.98 -16.43
C GLU A 466 -23.17 -3.67 -17.71
N ALA A 467 -21.84 -3.86 -17.71
CA ALA A 467 -21.01 -3.68 -18.90
C ALA A 467 -21.30 -4.75 -19.97
N GLU A 468 -21.51 -6.02 -19.58
CA GLU A 468 -21.93 -7.08 -20.49
C GLU A 468 -23.29 -6.79 -21.11
N ARG A 469 -24.28 -6.40 -20.30
CA ARG A 469 -25.61 -6.02 -20.79
C ARG A 469 -25.54 -4.88 -21.81
N GLN A 470 -24.77 -3.83 -21.54
CA GLN A 470 -24.59 -2.72 -22.49
C GLN A 470 -23.98 -3.18 -23.82
N ARG A 471 -23.03 -4.11 -23.79
CA ARG A 471 -22.44 -4.69 -25.02
C ARG A 471 -23.48 -5.49 -25.81
N TYR A 472 -24.23 -6.37 -25.14
CA TYR A 472 -25.30 -7.15 -25.79
C TYR A 472 -26.44 -6.26 -26.32
N GLU A 473 -26.78 -5.14 -25.67
CA GLU A 473 -27.77 -4.19 -26.16
C GLU A 473 -27.31 -3.50 -27.45
N GLN A 474 -26.02 -3.13 -27.53
CA GLN A 474 -25.42 -2.56 -28.74
C GLN A 474 -25.41 -3.57 -29.89
N ASP A 475 -25.01 -4.81 -29.61
CA ASP A 475 -25.00 -5.88 -30.60
C ASP A 475 -26.42 -6.20 -31.11
N TRP A 476 -27.41 -6.23 -30.23
CA TRP A 476 -28.83 -6.42 -30.60
C TRP A 476 -29.35 -5.29 -31.49
N GLN A 477 -29.03 -4.02 -31.17
CA GLN A 477 -29.38 -2.88 -32.03
C GLN A 477 -28.74 -2.98 -33.42
N MET A 478 -27.47 -3.41 -33.50
CA MET A 478 -26.79 -3.66 -34.77
C MET A 478 -27.49 -4.77 -35.58
N ILE A 479 -27.87 -5.87 -34.94
CA ILE A 479 -28.60 -6.98 -35.58
C ILE A 479 -29.95 -6.52 -36.16
N ILE A 480 -30.71 -5.70 -35.44
CA ILE A 480 -31.97 -5.11 -35.97
C ILE A 480 -31.68 -4.26 -37.21
N SER A 481 -30.61 -3.47 -37.18
CA SER A 481 -30.24 -2.63 -38.32
C SER A 481 -29.88 -3.48 -39.55
N PHE A 482 -29.18 -4.60 -39.36
CA PHE A 482 -28.84 -5.54 -40.43
C PHE A 482 -30.09 -6.20 -41.03
N LYS A 483 -31.05 -6.57 -40.18
CA LYS A 483 -32.33 -7.12 -40.63
C LYS A 483 -33.06 -6.16 -41.55
N ALA A 484 -33.22 -4.90 -41.14
CA ALA A 484 -33.88 -3.88 -41.94
C ALA A 484 -33.16 -3.62 -43.29
N GLN A 485 -31.83 -3.62 -43.29
CA GLN A 485 -31.05 -3.47 -44.52
C GLN A 485 -31.25 -4.66 -45.48
N LEU A 486 -31.30 -5.89 -44.96
CA LEU A 486 -31.55 -7.09 -45.76
C LEU A 486 -33.00 -7.15 -46.27
N GLU A 487 -33.98 -6.68 -45.50
CA GLU A 487 -35.38 -6.53 -45.94
C GLU A 487 -35.49 -5.55 -47.11
N GLN A 488 -34.80 -4.39 -47.03
CA GLN A 488 -34.75 -3.42 -48.12
C GLN A 488 -34.13 -4.02 -49.40
N LEU A 489 -33.07 -4.82 -49.25
CA LEU A 489 -32.46 -5.54 -50.39
C LEU A 489 -33.39 -6.60 -50.98
N ALA A 490 -34.21 -7.26 -50.16
CA ALA A 490 -35.21 -8.23 -50.61
C ALA A 490 -36.41 -7.56 -51.32
N GLU A 491 -36.85 -6.37 -50.89
CA GLU A 491 -37.89 -5.60 -51.58
C GLU A 491 -37.44 -5.15 -52.98
N LEU A 492 -36.18 -4.73 -53.11
CA LEU A 492 -35.56 -4.43 -54.41
C LEU A 492 -35.55 -5.67 -55.34
N ALA A 493 -35.49 -6.88 -54.77
CA ALA A 493 -35.53 -8.14 -55.51
C ALA A 493 -36.93 -8.51 -56.02
N ALA A 494 -37.98 -8.14 -55.26
CA ALA A 494 -39.35 -8.56 -55.52
C ALA A 494 -39.88 -8.05 -56.88
N GLY A 495 -39.29 -6.97 -57.43
CA GLY A 495 -39.57 -6.47 -58.78
C GLY A 495 -39.01 -7.32 -59.93
N HIS A 496 -38.24 -8.39 -59.64
CA HIS A 496 -37.41 -9.09 -60.63
C HIS A 496 -37.62 -10.63 -60.71
N GLU A 497 -38.81 -11.12 -60.33
CA GLU A 497 -39.26 -12.53 -60.51
C GLU A 497 -38.25 -13.62 -60.09
N ALA A 498 -37.57 -13.45 -58.95
CA ALA A 498 -36.82 -14.54 -58.33
C ALA A 498 -37.77 -15.38 -57.44
N PRO A 499 -38.00 -16.68 -57.73
CA PRO A 499 -38.85 -17.50 -56.89
C PRO A 499 -38.19 -17.73 -55.51
N PRO A 500 -38.94 -17.64 -54.39
CA PRO A 500 -38.43 -17.97 -53.07
C PRO A 500 -38.16 -19.47 -53.01
N VAL A 501 -36.92 -19.87 -52.69
CA VAL A 501 -36.57 -21.28 -52.51
C VAL A 501 -36.47 -21.58 -51.02
N PHE A 502 -37.52 -22.19 -50.47
CA PHE A 502 -37.53 -22.72 -49.12
C PHE A 502 -36.69 -24.01 -49.07
N ALA A 503 -35.40 -23.89 -48.71
CA ALA A 503 -34.56 -25.04 -48.38
C ALA A 503 -33.80 -24.83 -47.06
N GLU A 504 -33.47 -25.97 -46.44
CA GLU A 504 -33.34 -26.24 -45.02
C GLU A 504 -32.28 -25.46 -44.22
N SER A 505 -32.64 -25.29 -42.94
CA SER A 505 -31.91 -24.70 -41.84
C SER A 505 -30.55 -25.38 -41.64
N ARG A 506 -29.47 -24.60 -41.66
CA ARG A 506 -28.17 -25.05 -41.17
C ARG A 506 -28.26 -25.31 -39.65
N SER A 507 -27.72 -26.45 -39.21
CA SER A 507 -27.33 -26.67 -37.82
C SER A 507 -26.17 -25.74 -37.49
N VAL A 508 -26.34 -24.84 -36.53
CA VAL A 508 -25.27 -23.94 -36.08
C VAL A 508 -24.66 -24.56 -34.82
N GLU A 509 -23.37 -24.87 -34.92
CA GLU A 509 -22.49 -25.34 -33.85
C GLU A 509 -22.17 -24.23 -32.84
N GLU A 510 -21.62 -24.66 -31.71
CA GLU A 510 -21.52 -24.00 -30.41
C GLU A 510 -20.91 -22.58 -30.37
N VAL A 511 -21.57 -21.75 -29.55
CA VAL A 511 -21.09 -20.59 -28.77
C VAL A 511 -19.81 -19.91 -29.27
N VAL A 512 -19.98 -19.01 -30.25
CA VAL A 512 -18.99 -17.98 -30.59
C VAL A 512 -19.38 -16.68 -29.89
N ASP A 513 -18.39 -15.87 -29.50
CA ASP A 513 -18.57 -14.51 -28.98
C ASP A 513 -19.49 -13.69 -29.92
N LEU A 514 -20.66 -13.28 -29.40
CA LEU A 514 -21.68 -12.57 -30.16
C LEU A 514 -21.11 -11.31 -30.82
N THR A 515 -20.20 -10.62 -30.14
CA THR A 515 -19.57 -9.39 -30.64
C THR A 515 -18.78 -9.63 -31.93
N VAL A 516 -18.11 -10.79 -32.02
CA VAL A 516 -17.32 -11.19 -33.19
C VAL A 516 -18.26 -11.55 -34.34
N GLU A 517 -19.34 -12.28 -34.05
CA GLU A 517 -20.37 -12.61 -35.05
C GLU A 517 -21.07 -11.35 -35.58
N VAL A 518 -21.40 -10.37 -34.74
CA VAL A 518 -22.06 -9.12 -35.16
C VAL A 518 -21.15 -8.31 -36.08
N ARG A 519 -19.84 -8.27 -35.79
CA ARG A 519 -18.86 -7.64 -36.69
C ARG A 519 -18.73 -8.37 -38.03
N ALA A 520 -18.73 -9.70 -38.03
CA ALA A 520 -18.73 -10.49 -39.25
C ALA A 520 -20.00 -10.23 -40.09
N LEU A 521 -21.16 -10.17 -39.43
CA LEU A 521 -22.43 -9.85 -40.09
C LEU A 521 -22.47 -8.42 -40.64
N ALA A 522 -21.85 -7.45 -39.95
CA ALA A 522 -21.74 -6.10 -40.46
C ALA A 522 -21.03 -6.08 -41.82
N GLN A 523 -19.91 -6.81 -41.92
CA GLN A 523 -19.14 -6.93 -43.16
C GLN A 523 -19.94 -7.66 -44.24
N ASP A 524 -20.56 -8.79 -43.92
CA ASP A 524 -21.37 -9.56 -44.85
C ASP A 524 -22.54 -8.74 -45.43
N VAL A 525 -23.23 -7.94 -44.60
CA VAL A 525 -24.35 -7.09 -45.02
C VAL A 525 -23.88 -5.96 -45.93
N ILE A 526 -22.73 -5.34 -45.64
CA ILE A 526 -22.13 -4.32 -46.51
C ILE A 526 -21.76 -4.92 -47.87
N GLU A 527 -21.07 -6.06 -47.87
CA GLU A 527 -20.67 -6.76 -49.10
C GLU A 527 -21.89 -7.18 -49.94
N LEU A 528 -22.94 -7.70 -49.29
CA LEU A 528 -24.18 -8.06 -49.97
C LEU A 528 -24.90 -6.84 -50.55
N LYS A 529 -24.91 -5.71 -49.83
CA LYS A 529 -25.50 -4.46 -50.32
C LYS A 529 -24.77 -3.94 -51.56
N GLU A 530 -23.44 -3.86 -51.51
CA GLU A 530 -22.63 -3.42 -52.65
C GLU A 530 -22.75 -4.37 -53.85
N ALA A 531 -22.73 -5.69 -53.59
CA ALA A 531 -22.93 -6.69 -54.61
C ALA A 531 -24.34 -6.58 -55.23
N ALA A 532 -25.38 -6.33 -54.43
CA ALA A 532 -26.76 -6.22 -54.90
C ALA A 532 -26.92 -5.04 -55.85
N TYR A 533 -26.48 -3.84 -55.45
CA TYR A 533 -26.53 -2.67 -56.33
C TYR A 533 -25.73 -2.87 -57.61
N ARG A 534 -24.55 -3.49 -57.53
CA ARG A 534 -23.71 -3.74 -58.71
C ARG A 534 -24.35 -4.72 -59.69
N VAL A 535 -24.88 -5.85 -59.21
CA VAL A 535 -25.50 -6.87 -60.07
C VAL A 535 -26.85 -6.38 -60.60
N LEU A 536 -27.64 -5.64 -59.82
CA LEU A 536 -28.87 -4.98 -60.28
C LEU A 536 -28.60 -3.97 -61.41
N ALA A 537 -27.55 -3.15 -61.28
CA ALA A 537 -27.16 -2.22 -62.34
C ALA A 537 -26.75 -2.96 -63.63
N GLN A 538 -25.92 -4.01 -63.50
CA GLN A 538 -25.53 -4.86 -64.63
C GLN A 538 -26.73 -5.56 -65.28
N TRP A 539 -27.73 -5.97 -64.48
CA TRP A 539 -28.94 -6.60 -64.97
C TRP A 539 -29.80 -5.61 -65.77
N ASN A 540 -30.03 -4.41 -65.23
CA ASN A 540 -30.78 -3.36 -65.91
C ASN A 540 -30.13 -2.95 -67.25
N GLU A 541 -28.80 -2.81 -67.27
CA GLU A 541 -28.04 -2.49 -68.47
C GLU A 541 -28.13 -3.63 -69.52
N ALA A 542 -27.92 -4.88 -69.08
CA ALA A 542 -28.01 -6.04 -69.97
C ALA A 542 -29.43 -6.23 -70.53
N GLU A 543 -30.46 -5.97 -69.73
CA GLU A 543 -31.86 -6.10 -70.12
C GLU A 543 -32.32 -4.96 -71.05
N SER A 544 -31.83 -3.73 -70.85
CA SER A 544 -32.04 -2.63 -71.81
C SER A 544 -31.39 -2.94 -73.16
N ALA A 545 -30.13 -3.39 -73.14
CA ALA A 545 -29.40 -3.76 -74.36
C ALA A 545 -30.06 -4.94 -75.10
N ARG A 546 -30.62 -5.90 -74.38
CA ARG A 546 -31.42 -7.01 -74.95
C ARG A 546 -32.66 -6.48 -75.68
N ARG A 547 -33.41 -5.57 -75.04
CA ARG A 547 -34.62 -4.94 -75.62
C ARG A 547 -34.30 -4.06 -76.83
N GLU A 548 -33.18 -3.35 -76.81
CA GLU A 548 -32.71 -2.54 -77.95
C GLU A 548 -32.33 -3.41 -79.14
N ALA A 549 -31.57 -4.50 -78.92
CA ALA A 549 -31.22 -5.45 -79.97
C ALA A 549 -32.47 -6.17 -80.54
N GLU A 550 -33.45 -6.46 -79.70
CA GLU A 550 -34.75 -7.01 -80.13
C GLU A 550 -35.52 -6.04 -81.03
N LYS A 551 -35.62 -4.76 -80.65
CA LYS A 551 -36.25 -3.73 -81.49
C LYS A 551 -35.50 -3.54 -82.80
N ALA A 552 -34.16 -3.49 -82.79
CA ALA A 552 -33.36 -3.36 -83.99
C ALA A 552 -33.62 -4.50 -84.99
N CYS A 553 -33.71 -5.74 -84.50
CA CYS A 553 -34.08 -6.89 -85.33
C CYS A 553 -35.49 -6.75 -85.94
N GLN A 554 -36.46 -6.22 -85.19
CA GLN A 554 -37.82 -5.99 -85.68
C GLN A 554 -37.87 -4.92 -86.77
N TRP A 555 -37.16 -3.80 -86.61
CA TRP A 555 -37.08 -2.74 -87.62
C TRP A 555 -36.40 -3.23 -88.91
N ILE A 556 -35.29 -3.95 -88.80
CA ILE A 556 -34.58 -4.48 -89.98
C ILE A 556 -35.45 -5.53 -90.70
N ALA A 557 -36.22 -6.35 -89.97
CA ALA A 557 -37.15 -7.30 -90.57
C ALA A 557 -38.24 -6.59 -91.39
N ALA A 558 -38.80 -5.50 -90.87
CA ALA A 558 -39.79 -4.69 -91.58
C ALA A 558 -39.20 -4.02 -92.84
N ASP A 559 -37.96 -3.54 -92.79
CA ASP A 559 -37.24 -2.99 -93.96
C ASP A 559 -37.06 -4.05 -95.07
N ILE A 560 -36.71 -5.29 -94.69
CA ILE A 560 -36.57 -6.40 -95.65
C ILE A 560 -37.90 -6.70 -96.33
N GLU A 561 -38.99 -6.75 -95.55
CA GLU A 561 -40.33 -6.99 -96.08
C GLU A 561 -40.75 -5.89 -97.08
N ALA A 562 -40.48 -4.62 -96.77
CA ALA A 562 -40.76 -3.50 -97.69
C ALA A 562 -39.97 -3.59 -99.00
N LEU A 563 -38.68 -3.95 -98.94
CA LEU A 563 -37.84 -4.12 -100.13
C LEU A 563 -38.27 -5.32 -100.99
N GLN A 564 -38.83 -6.37 -100.38
CA GLN A 564 -39.36 -7.53 -101.13
C GLN A 564 -40.57 -7.15 -101.98
N VAL A 565 -41.47 -6.29 -101.49
CA VAL A 565 -42.61 -5.85 -102.30
C VAL A 565 -42.18 -4.87 -103.41
N GLU A 566 -41.19 -4.00 -103.16
CA GLU A 566 -40.65 -3.11 -104.19
C GLU A 566 -39.97 -3.89 -105.33
N LYS A 567 -39.25 -4.97 -105.00
CA LYS A 567 -38.67 -5.87 -106.01
C LYS A 567 -39.74 -6.44 -106.94
N GLN A 568 -40.83 -6.96 -106.38
CA GLN A 568 -41.93 -7.54 -107.16
C GLN A 568 -42.57 -6.53 -108.12
N ARG A 569 -42.70 -5.27 -107.68
CA ARG A 569 -43.21 -4.18 -108.54
C ARG A 569 -42.28 -3.92 -109.74
N LEU A 570 -40.98 -3.81 -109.50
CA LEU A 570 -39.99 -3.54 -110.56
C LEU A 570 -39.89 -4.69 -111.58
N GLU A 571 -40.04 -5.94 -111.13
CA GLU A 571 -40.10 -7.12 -112.01
C GLU A 571 -41.29 -7.06 -112.97
N GLU A 572 -42.43 -6.55 -112.52
CA GLU A 572 -43.62 -6.38 -113.36
C GLU A 572 -43.46 -5.20 -114.35
N GLU A 573 -42.87 -4.08 -113.92
CA GLU A 573 -42.55 -2.94 -114.79
C GLU A 573 -41.58 -3.34 -115.94
N ARG A 574 -40.55 -4.15 -115.64
CA ARG A 574 -39.62 -4.66 -116.65
C ARG A 574 -40.34 -5.49 -117.73
N ARG A 575 -41.27 -6.36 -117.33
CA ARG A 575 -42.04 -7.21 -118.29
C ARG A 575 -42.84 -6.36 -119.27
N GLN A 576 -43.41 -5.24 -118.83
CA GLN A 576 -44.16 -4.32 -119.69
C GLN A 576 -43.26 -3.62 -120.71
N LEU A 577 -42.05 -3.18 -120.30
CA LEU A 577 -41.08 -2.54 -121.20
C LEU A 577 -40.58 -3.51 -122.29
N GLU A 578 -40.31 -4.77 -121.94
CA GLU A 578 -39.92 -5.82 -122.90
C GLU A 578 -41.03 -6.08 -123.95
N GLN A 579 -42.30 -5.93 -123.56
CA GLN A 579 -43.43 -6.07 -124.46
C GLN A 579 -43.57 -4.87 -125.43
N GLN A 580 -43.29 -3.65 -124.96
CA GLN A 580 -43.30 -2.42 -125.79
C GLN A 580 -42.18 -2.39 -126.83
N TRP A 581 -40.99 -2.90 -126.49
CA TRP A 581 -39.87 -3.02 -127.43
C TRP A 581 -40.24 -3.79 -128.70
N ARG A 582 -40.92 -4.93 -128.52
CA ARG A 582 -41.32 -5.83 -129.62
C ARG A 582 -42.29 -5.16 -130.61
N GLN A 583 -42.95 -4.07 -130.22
CA GLN A 583 -43.91 -3.34 -131.05
C GLN A 583 -43.29 -2.18 -131.83
N MET A 584 -42.35 -1.43 -131.23
CA MET A 584 -41.84 -0.19 -131.83
C MET A 584 -40.63 -0.37 -132.76
N TYR A 585 -39.83 -1.43 -132.58
CA TYR A 585 -38.62 -1.65 -133.36
C TYR A 585 -38.60 -3.05 -134.02
N PRO A 586 -39.42 -3.29 -135.06
CA PRO A 586 -39.55 -4.61 -135.68
C PRO A 586 -38.31 -5.06 -136.46
N PHE A 587 -37.49 -4.11 -136.93
CA PHE A 587 -36.28 -4.35 -137.74
C PHE A 587 -34.98 -4.36 -136.94
N HIS A 588 -35.04 -4.09 -135.63
CA HIS A 588 -33.91 -4.18 -134.71
C HIS A 588 -34.16 -5.28 -133.68
N SER A 589 -33.21 -6.20 -133.51
CA SER A 589 -33.30 -7.19 -132.43
C SER A 589 -32.61 -6.65 -131.17
N LEU A 590 -33.06 -7.10 -129.98
CA LEU A 590 -32.37 -6.79 -128.71
C LEU A 590 -30.91 -7.30 -128.71
N GLU A 591 -30.58 -8.26 -129.57
CA GLU A 591 -29.25 -8.88 -129.64
C GLU A 591 -28.31 -8.18 -130.64
N THR A 592 -28.84 -7.57 -131.72
CA THR A 592 -28.03 -6.96 -132.78
C THR A 592 -27.97 -5.43 -132.72
N ILE A 593 -28.87 -4.78 -131.97
CA ILE A 593 -28.85 -3.31 -131.80
C ILE A 593 -27.59 -2.84 -131.07
N ASP A 594 -26.99 -3.68 -130.22
CA ASP A 594 -25.71 -3.39 -129.56
C ASP A 594 -24.58 -3.30 -130.58
N ALA A 595 -24.47 -4.23 -131.53
CA ALA A 595 -23.39 -4.22 -132.52
C ALA A 595 -23.48 -3.01 -133.48
N VAL A 596 -24.71 -2.62 -133.84
CA VAL A 596 -24.98 -1.45 -134.70
C VAL A 596 -24.73 -0.14 -133.95
N TYR A 597 -25.12 -0.09 -132.66
CA TYR A 597 -24.78 1.04 -131.79
C TYR A 597 -23.29 1.06 -131.44
N GLU A 598 -22.63 -0.08 -131.24
CA GLU A 598 -21.20 -0.21 -130.93
C GLU A 598 -20.34 0.27 -132.08
N GLN A 599 -20.66 -0.01 -133.34
CA GLN A 599 -19.90 0.53 -134.48
C GLN A 599 -20.02 2.06 -134.60
N LEU A 600 -21.21 2.60 -134.35
CA LEU A 600 -21.44 4.07 -134.30
C LEU A 600 -20.83 4.69 -133.03
N CYS A 601 -20.81 3.95 -131.92
CA CYS A 601 -20.17 4.31 -130.68
C CYS A 601 -18.66 4.12 -130.73
N GLU A 602 -18.07 3.26 -131.55
CA GLU A 602 -16.61 3.14 -131.69
C GLU A 602 -16.09 4.40 -132.39
N LEU A 603 -16.77 4.85 -133.45
CA LEU A 603 -16.48 6.11 -134.12
C LEU A 603 -16.75 7.32 -133.19
N GLU A 604 -17.84 7.30 -132.41
CA GLU A 604 -18.09 8.34 -131.40
C GLU A 604 -17.16 8.23 -130.18
N ASN A 605 -16.71 7.05 -129.80
CA ASN A 605 -15.82 6.80 -128.67
C ASN A 605 -14.41 7.22 -129.03
N VAL A 606 -13.97 7.08 -130.28
CA VAL A 606 -12.69 7.66 -130.73
C VAL A 606 -12.80 9.18 -130.74
N ARG A 607 -13.91 9.76 -131.24
CA ARG A 607 -14.17 11.21 -131.17
C ARG A 607 -14.27 11.72 -129.72
N ARG A 608 -15.02 11.03 -128.87
CA ARG A 608 -15.20 11.31 -127.44
C ARG A 608 -13.94 11.01 -126.64
N ASP A 609 -13.11 10.02 -126.99
CA ASP A 609 -11.85 9.74 -126.30
C ASP A 609 -10.87 10.87 -126.57
N VAL A 610 -10.78 11.33 -127.82
CA VAL A 610 -9.96 12.50 -128.16
C VAL A 610 -10.52 13.78 -127.51
N GLN A 611 -11.85 13.96 -127.49
CA GLN A 611 -12.51 15.09 -126.82
C GLN A 611 -12.36 15.04 -125.29
N LYS A 612 -12.56 13.88 -124.68
CA LYS A 612 -12.44 13.63 -123.25
C LYS A 612 -11.00 13.72 -122.81
N ARG A 613 -10.02 13.20 -123.58
CA ARG A 613 -8.59 13.42 -123.29
C ARG A 613 -8.22 14.89 -123.39
N LEU A 614 -8.89 15.66 -124.24
CA LEU A 614 -8.72 17.10 -124.30
C LEU A 614 -9.35 17.81 -123.08
N GLU A 615 -10.57 17.44 -122.69
CA GLU A 615 -11.27 17.95 -121.48
C GLU A 615 -10.55 17.54 -120.18
N ASP A 616 -10.15 16.28 -120.06
CA ASP A 616 -9.32 15.73 -118.97
C ASP A 616 -7.95 16.41 -118.94
N SER A 617 -7.37 16.80 -120.08
CA SER A 617 -6.13 17.57 -120.08
C SER A 617 -6.31 19.00 -119.56
N VAL A 618 -7.49 19.61 -119.75
CA VAL A 618 -7.83 20.90 -119.13
C VAL A 618 -7.95 20.72 -117.62
N LEU A 619 -8.74 19.74 -117.17
CA LEU A 619 -8.92 19.44 -115.75
C LEU A 619 -7.61 19.07 -115.06
N PHE A 620 -6.79 18.22 -115.69
CA PHE A 620 -5.46 17.85 -115.19
C PHE A 620 -4.54 19.07 -115.07
N LEU A 621 -4.55 19.98 -116.05
CA LEU A 621 -3.75 21.20 -116.00
C LEU A 621 -4.26 22.17 -114.92
N GLU A 622 -5.58 22.31 -114.77
CA GLU A 622 -6.17 23.10 -113.68
C GLU A 622 -5.85 22.50 -112.31
N GLU A 623 -5.90 21.17 -112.15
CA GLU A 623 -5.54 20.46 -110.94
C GLU A 623 -4.05 20.61 -110.60
N LYS A 624 -3.14 20.45 -111.57
CA LYS A 624 -1.70 20.64 -111.33
C LYS A 624 -1.33 22.10 -111.09
N GLN A 625 -2.03 23.05 -111.72
CA GLN A 625 -1.89 24.47 -111.42
C GLN A 625 -2.38 24.80 -110.01
N ARG A 626 -3.55 24.28 -109.59
CA ARG A 626 -4.04 24.43 -108.21
C ARG A 626 -3.10 23.79 -107.20
N ALA A 627 -2.62 22.56 -107.45
CA ALA A 627 -1.66 21.89 -106.58
C ALA A 627 -0.34 22.67 -106.44
N LYS A 628 0.12 23.32 -107.52
CA LYS A 628 1.28 24.22 -107.51
C LYS A 628 1.01 25.47 -106.66
N GLU A 629 -0.15 26.10 -106.80
CA GLU A 629 -0.54 27.27 -106.00
C GLU A 629 -0.75 26.93 -104.52
N GLU A 630 -1.35 25.78 -104.21
CA GLU A 630 -1.57 25.29 -102.85
C GLU A 630 -0.25 24.94 -102.15
N ALA A 631 0.64 24.19 -102.81
CA ALA A 631 1.95 23.88 -102.27
C ALA A 631 2.81 25.15 -102.04
N ALA A 632 2.68 26.16 -102.89
CA ALA A 632 3.33 27.46 -102.71
C ALA A 632 2.78 28.24 -101.50
N LYS A 633 1.46 28.26 -101.33
CA LYS A 633 0.78 28.88 -100.17
C LYS A 633 1.13 28.15 -98.87
N GLU A 634 1.12 26.82 -98.88
CA GLU A 634 1.49 25.98 -97.74
C GLU A 634 2.94 26.23 -97.31
N ARG A 635 3.88 26.24 -98.27
CA ARG A 635 5.29 26.56 -98.01
C ARG A 635 5.48 27.95 -97.39
N SER A 636 4.84 28.99 -97.96
CA SER A 636 4.94 30.36 -97.45
C SER A 636 4.37 30.52 -96.03
N ARG A 637 3.26 29.82 -95.74
CA ARG A 637 2.67 29.78 -94.40
C ARG A 637 3.61 29.11 -93.38
N LEU A 638 4.11 27.92 -93.71
CA LEU A 638 5.02 27.17 -92.84
C LEU A 638 6.33 27.93 -92.58
N GLU A 639 6.85 28.65 -93.59
CA GLU A 639 8.02 29.52 -93.43
C GLU A 639 7.74 30.67 -92.45
N THR A 640 6.56 31.29 -92.53
CA THR A 640 6.14 32.34 -91.60
C THR A 640 6.00 31.82 -90.17
N GLU A 641 5.42 30.63 -90.00
CA GLU A 641 5.29 29.95 -88.70
C GLU A 641 6.66 29.58 -88.11
N ARG A 642 7.60 29.08 -88.93
CA ARG A 642 8.99 28.80 -88.52
C ARG A 642 9.71 30.05 -88.01
N VAL A 643 9.61 31.17 -88.73
CA VAL A 643 10.26 32.43 -88.35
C VAL A 643 9.72 32.97 -87.02
N ARG A 644 8.41 32.85 -86.78
CA ARG A 644 7.80 33.20 -85.47
C ARG A 644 8.30 32.29 -84.35
N LEU A 645 8.42 31.00 -84.60
CA LEU A 645 8.91 30.05 -83.61
C LEU A 645 10.40 30.29 -83.28
N ASP A 646 11.21 30.63 -84.29
CA ASP A 646 12.62 31.00 -84.12
C ASP A 646 12.81 32.24 -83.24
N SER A 647 11.97 33.27 -83.40
CA SER A 647 12.04 34.45 -82.54
C SER A 647 11.63 34.14 -81.10
N LEU A 648 10.61 33.28 -80.91
CA LEU A 648 10.17 32.84 -79.58
C LEU A 648 11.25 32.02 -78.85
N ILE A 649 11.89 31.07 -79.54
CA ILE A 649 13.01 30.28 -79.00
C ILE A 649 14.16 31.22 -78.60
N SER A 650 14.49 32.21 -79.44
CA SER A 650 15.55 33.18 -79.15
C SER A 650 15.23 34.02 -77.90
N ALA A 651 14.01 34.53 -77.77
CA ALA A 651 13.58 35.31 -76.61
C ALA A 651 13.62 34.48 -75.30
N LYS A 652 13.10 33.25 -75.34
CA LYS A 652 13.12 32.32 -74.20
C LYS A 652 14.55 31.91 -73.81
N GLN A 653 15.44 31.75 -74.78
CA GLN A 653 16.85 31.46 -74.51
C GLN A 653 17.55 32.63 -73.82
N GLN A 654 17.27 33.87 -74.23
CA GLN A 654 17.79 35.07 -73.56
C GLN A 654 17.30 35.17 -72.11
N GLN A 655 16.01 34.87 -71.86
CA GLN A 655 15.45 34.82 -70.51
C GLN A 655 16.14 33.76 -69.64
N TRP A 656 16.39 32.57 -70.18
CA TRP A 656 17.09 31.51 -69.46
C TRP A 656 18.52 31.92 -69.08
N ASN A 657 19.26 32.53 -70.01
CA ASN A 657 20.62 33.01 -69.75
C ASN A 657 20.65 34.13 -68.68
N GLU A 658 19.64 35.01 -68.67
CA GLU A 658 19.52 36.06 -67.65
C GLU A 658 19.26 35.47 -66.26
N TYR A 659 18.41 34.45 -66.15
CA TYR A 659 18.18 33.73 -64.89
C TYR A 659 19.42 32.97 -64.42
N GLU A 660 20.19 32.37 -65.34
CA GLU A 660 21.46 31.72 -65.02
C GLU A 660 22.46 32.70 -64.40
N ARG A 661 22.57 33.90 -64.98
CA ARG A 661 23.42 34.97 -64.45
C ARG A 661 22.97 35.42 -63.06
N GLN A 662 21.68 35.72 -62.88
CA GLN A 662 21.12 36.17 -61.59
C GLN A 662 21.24 35.10 -60.49
N ARG A 663 21.07 33.82 -60.85
CA ARG A 663 21.29 32.69 -59.95
C ARG A 663 22.75 32.60 -59.53
N GLY A 664 23.69 32.76 -60.47
CA GLY A 664 25.13 32.79 -60.20
C GLY A 664 25.56 33.91 -59.26
N GLU A 665 25.02 35.12 -59.43
CA GLU A 665 25.27 36.27 -58.53
C GLU A 665 24.79 36.03 -57.09
N LYS A 666 23.74 35.22 -56.90
CA LYS A 666 23.11 34.98 -55.60
C LYS A 666 23.63 33.75 -54.85
N ALA A 667 23.99 32.67 -55.53
CA ALA A 667 24.38 31.38 -54.92
C ALA A 667 25.79 30.87 -55.29
N GLY A 668 26.52 31.58 -56.18
CA GLY A 668 27.87 31.19 -56.58
C GLY A 668 27.94 29.82 -57.28
N GLU A 669 29.04 29.11 -57.07
CA GLU A 669 29.27 27.78 -57.66
C GLU A 669 28.66 26.68 -56.76
N GLY A 670 27.40 26.33 -57.01
CA GLY A 670 26.74 25.16 -56.43
C GLY A 670 25.21 25.22 -56.52
N PRO A 671 24.50 24.11 -56.24
CA PRO A 671 23.04 24.10 -56.19
C PRO A 671 22.55 24.96 -55.02
N ALA A 672 21.72 25.97 -55.30
CA ALA A 672 21.23 26.90 -54.29
C ALA A 672 20.41 26.19 -53.21
N ALA A 673 19.66 25.15 -53.58
CA ALA A 673 18.88 24.33 -52.65
C ALA A 673 19.74 23.63 -51.57
N VAL A 674 20.92 23.12 -51.93
CA VAL A 674 21.82 22.44 -50.98
C VAL A 674 22.49 23.43 -50.03
N GLN A 675 22.87 24.60 -50.55
CA GLN A 675 23.44 25.66 -49.72
C GLN A 675 22.38 26.25 -48.77
N LEU A 676 21.14 26.41 -49.24
CA LEU A 676 20.02 26.87 -48.42
C LEU A 676 19.77 25.91 -47.25
N GLN A 677 19.75 24.61 -47.52
CA GLN A 677 19.55 23.60 -46.49
C GLN A 677 20.65 23.64 -45.41
N LYS A 678 21.92 23.80 -45.80
CA LYS A 678 23.03 23.96 -44.85
C LYS A 678 22.87 25.21 -43.98
N ALA A 679 22.50 26.35 -44.57
CA ALA A 679 22.27 27.59 -43.84
C ALA A 679 21.06 27.48 -42.88
N GLU A 680 20.00 26.78 -43.29
CA GLU A 680 18.83 26.49 -42.43
C GLU A 680 19.19 25.59 -41.25
N ASP A 681 20.03 24.58 -41.46
CA ASP A 681 20.51 23.69 -40.40
C ASP A 681 21.43 24.43 -39.41
N GLU A 682 22.34 25.27 -39.89
CA GLU A 682 23.19 26.13 -39.04
C GLU A 682 22.34 27.11 -38.21
N TRP A 683 21.33 27.75 -38.81
CA TRP A 683 20.42 28.63 -38.09
C TRP A 683 19.64 27.87 -37.01
N ARG A 684 19.14 26.66 -37.30
CA ARG A 684 18.45 25.81 -36.30
C ARG A 684 19.38 25.41 -35.15
N GLN A 685 20.64 25.09 -35.44
CA GLN A 685 21.63 24.77 -34.40
C GLN A 685 21.86 25.96 -33.46
N LEU A 686 21.94 27.19 -33.99
CA LEU A 686 22.07 28.40 -33.17
C LEU A 686 20.83 28.64 -32.29
N GLN A 687 19.62 28.48 -32.83
CA GLN A 687 18.38 28.61 -32.04
C GLN A 687 18.32 27.59 -30.90
N ASN A 688 18.59 26.32 -31.21
CA ASN A 688 18.55 25.24 -30.23
C ASN A 688 19.66 25.39 -29.18
N GLY A 689 20.86 25.83 -29.60
CA GLY A 689 21.99 26.06 -28.71
C GLY A 689 21.72 27.16 -27.68
N GLU A 690 21.15 28.30 -28.09
CA GLU A 690 20.75 29.36 -27.16
C GLU A 690 19.66 28.88 -26.20
N GLN A 691 18.62 28.21 -26.71
CA GLN A 691 17.50 27.72 -25.91
C GLN A 691 17.98 26.71 -24.85
N GLN A 692 18.83 25.75 -25.22
CA GLN A 692 19.40 24.78 -24.28
C GLN A 692 20.26 25.46 -23.22
N ALA A 693 21.08 26.44 -23.61
CA ALA A 693 21.91 27.19 -22.67
C ALA A 693 21.06 28.05 -21.71
N TYR A 694 19.97 28.64 -22.19
CA TYR A 694 19.01 29.39 -21.37
C TYR A 694 18.31 28.51 -20.35
N GLU A 695 17.83 27.33 -20.75
CA GLU A 695 17.20 26.37 -19.84
C GLU A 695 18.17 25.85 -18.78
N ALA A 696 19.41 25.56 -19.16
CA ALA A 696 20.45 25.16 -18.23
C ALA A 696 20.75 26.27 -17.20
N TRP A 697 20.84 27.52 -17.66
CA TRP A 697 21.01 28.69 -16.80
C TRP A 697 19.83 28.89 -15.83
N GLN A 698 18.59 28.80 -16.31
CA GLN A 698 17.41 28.90 -15.44
C GLN A 698 17.36 27.81 -14.37
N ARG A 699 17.71 26.57 -14.72
CA ARG A 699 17.77 25.45 -13.76
C ARG A 699 18.83 25.70 -12.69
N ALA A 700 20.04 26.06 -13.10
CA ALA A 700 21.13 26.39 -12.18
C ALA A 700 20.79 27.60 -11.29
N GLN A 701 20.11 28.62 -11.83
CA GLN A 701 19.66 29.79 -11.06
C GLN A 701 18.66 29.41 -9.96
N ARG A 702 17.66 28.57 -10.28
CA ARG A 702 16.65 28.12 -9.30
C ARG A 702 17.28 27.26 -8.21
N GLU A 703 18.20 26.36 -8.59
CA GLU A 703 18.93 25.52 -7.65
C GLU A 703 19.80 26.35 -6.70
N TYR A 704 20.55 27.32 -7.24
CA TYR A 704 21.33 28.26 -6.46
C TYR A 704 20.47 29.07 -5.48
N GLN A 705 19.37 29.69 -5.94
CA GLN A 705 18.47 30.48 -5.08
C GLN A 705 17.83 29.64 -3.96
N MET A 706 17.43 28.41 -4.28
CA MET A 706 16.88 27.48 -3.31
C MET A 706 17.92 27.13 -2.25
N LEU A 707 19.12 26.70 -2.65
CA LEU A 707 20.20 26.36 -1.72
C LEU A 707 20.67 27.58 -0.91
N GLU A 708 20.65 28.78 -1.48
CA GLU A 708 20.98 30.02 -0.78
C GLU A 708 20.00 30.27 0.37
N SER A 709 18.71 30.09 0.11
CA SER A 709 17.65 30.24 1.11
C SER A 709 17.74 29.17 2.21
N GLU A 710 17.95 27.91 1.85
CA GLU A 710 18.06 26.78 2.79
C GLU A 710 19.32 26.88 3.66
N THR A 711 20.44 27.28 3.06
CA THR A 711 21.70 27.49 3.77
C THR A 711 21.58 28.63 4.77
N LYS A 712 20.90 29.73 4.40
CA LYS A 712 20.63 30.85 5.31
C LYS A 712 19.77 30.42 6.50
N ALA A 713 18.71 29.64 6.27
CA ALA A 713 17.87 29.10 7.34
C ALA A 713 18.64 28.13 8.25
N ALA A 714 19.45 27.24 7.66
CA ALA A 714 20.29 26.31 8.43
C ALA A 714 21.35 27.04 9.28
N LYS A 715 21.93 28.13 8.75
CA LYS A 715 22.86 28.98 9.48
C LYS A 715 22.19 29.63 10.71
N GLN A 716 20.99 30.19 10.53
CA GLN A 716 20.22 30.77 11.64
C GLN A 716 19.88 29.72 12.71
N ALA A 717 19.47 28.52 12.31
CA ALA A 717 19.19 27.42 13.24
C ALA A 717 20.45 26.97 14.02
N TRP A 718 21.62 26.95 13.36
CA TRP A 718 22.88 26.68 14.04
C TRP A 718 23.24 27.78 15.04
N GLU A 719 23.16 29.06 14.65
CA GLU A 719 23.41 30.21 15.54
C GLU A 719 22.46 30.23 16.76
N GLU A 720 21.18 29.89 16.55
CA GLU A 720 20.23 29.72 17.66
C GLU A 720 20.58 28.51 18.55
N GLY A 721 21.03 27.41 17.95
CA GLY A 721 21.53 26.24 18.67
C GLY A 721 22.73 26.55 19.56
N VAL A 722 23.65 27.40 19.10
CA VAL A 722 24.80 27.89 19.90
C VAL A 722 24.31 28.68 21.11
N ARG A 723 23.36 29.60 20.92
CA ARG A 723 22.78 30.39 22.03
C ARG A 723 22.07 29.50 23.06
N ARG A 724 21.29 28.51 22.61
CA ARG A 724 20.61 27.56 23.50
C ARG A 724 21.59 26.69 24.29
N GLU A 725 22.71 26.29 23.69
CA GLU A 725 23.79 25.59 24.39
C GLU A 725 24.42 26.48 25.47
N GLU A 726 24.74 27.74 25.14
CA GLU A 726 25.28 28.72 26.11
C GLU A 726 24.32 28.96 27.28
N GLU A 727 23.03 29.14 27.01
CA GLU A 727 22.00 29.31 28.04
C GLU A 727 21.84 28.06 28.92
N ALA A 728 21.83 26.86 28.32
CA ALA A 728 21.76 25.60 29.06
C ALA A 728 22.99 25.42 29.95
N LEU A 729 24.20 25.66 29.42
CA LEU A 729 25.46 25.61 30.18
C LEU A 729 25.49 26.63 31.31
N ALA A 730 24.96 27.84 31.11
CA ALA A 730 24.85 28.85 32.16
C ALA A 730 23.90 28.41 33.28
N ARG A 731 22.74 27.84 32.93
CA ARG A 731 21.78 27.27 33.90
C ARG A 731 22.36 26.09 34.67
N TRP A 732 23.07 25.19 33.99
CA TRP A 732 23.78 24.08 34.63
C TRP A 732 24.86 24.58 35.61
N ARG A 733 25.70 25.53 35.19
CA ARG A 733 26.72 26.13 36.08
C ARG A 733 26.08 26.80 37.29
N GLY A 734 24.96 27.51 37.09
CA GLY A 734 24.19 28.10 38.19
C GLY A 734 23.68 27.04 39.16
N ALA A 735 23.04 25.99 38.66
CA ALA A 735 22.53 24.89 39.48
C ALA A 735 23.66 24.12 40.20
N LEU A 736 24.84 23.99 39.59
CA LEU A 736 26.00 23.32 40.17
C LEU A 736 26.57 24.08 41.38
N LEU A 737 26.57 25.41 41.36
CA LEU A 737 27.03 26.25 42.47
C LEU A 737 26.23 26.03 43.77
N ASP A 738 24.96 25.65 43.65
CA ASP A 738 24.07 25.37 44.78
C ASP A 738 24.19 23.91 45.29
N THR A 739 25.25 23.19 44.90
CA THR A 739 25.49 21.79 45.27
C THR A 739 26.92 21.51 45.68
N MET A 740 27.16 20.33 46.25
CA MET A 740 28.47 19.86 46.68
C MET A 740 29.33 19.26 45.55
N PHE A 741 28.87 19.30 44.30
CA PHE A 741 29.50 18.63 43.17
C PHE A 741 30.40 19.56 42.37
N ALA A 742 31.56 19.06 41.93
CA ALA A 742 32.50 19.83 41.11
C ALA A 742 32.20 19.75 39.60
N ASP A 743 31.62 18.65 39.14
CA ASP A 743 31.37 18.37 37.73
C ASP A 743 30.20 17.39 37.52
N ALA A 744 29.82 17.18 36.26
CA ALA A 744 28.72 16.29 35.89
C ALA A 744 28.99 14.80 36.18
N GLU A 745 30.24 14.36 36.22
CA GLU A 745 30.60 12.98 36.52
C GLU A 745 30.36 12.65 38.00
N GLN A 746 30.67 13.58 38.90
CA GLN A 746 30.35 13.43 40.33
C GLN A 746 28.84 13.41 40.59
N VAL A 747 28.08 14.23 39.85
CA VAL A 747 26.60 14.22 39.91
C VAL A 747 26.07 12.87 39.43
N LYS A 748 26.58 12.36 38.32
CA LYS A 748 26.20 11.06 37.76
C LYS A 748 26.48 9.91 38.73
N GLN A 749 27.64 9.91 39.39
CA GLN A 749 28.03 8.89 40.36
C GLN A 749 27.19 8.92 41.65
N ALA A 750 26.67 10.09 42.03
CA ALA A 750 25.82 10.24 43.19
C ALA A 750 24.34 9.92 42.92
N LYS A 751 23.93 9.70 41.67
CA LYS A 751 22.55 9.30 41.35
C LYS A 751 22.24 7.95 41.99
N ALA A 752 21.10 7.90 42.67
CA ALA A 752 20.56 6.67 43.24
C ALA A 752 19.12 6.47 42.77
N GLU A 753 18.76 5.23 42.52
CA GLU A 753 17.39 4.89 42.16
C GLU A 753 16.43 5.25 43.30
N LYS A 754 15.16 5.51 42.95
CA LYS A 754 14.16 5.90 43.93
C LYS A 754 14.01 4.85 45.04
N ALA A 755 14.02 3.56 44.68
CA ALA A 755 13.97 2.45 45.63
C ALA A 755 15.14 2.48 46.63
N GLN A 756 16.36 2.74 46.17
CA GLN A 756 17.55 2.83 47.03
C GLN A 756 17.47 4.03 47.98
N ARG A 757 16.96 5.17 47.52
CA ARG A 757 16.74 6.35 48.38
C ARG A 757 15.65 6.11 49.43
N ASP A 758 14.57 5.43 49.06
CA ASP A 758 13.49 5.06 49.97
C ASP A 758 13.98 4.07 51.05
N GLU A 759 14.81 3.08 50.66
CA GLU A 759 15.49 2.16 51.59
C GLU A 759 16.40 2.89 52.59
N TRP A 760 17.22 3.83 52.12
CA TRP A 760 18.07 4.63 52.99
C TRP A 760 17.25 5.48 53.97
N ASP A 761 16.18 6.10 53.48
CA ASP A 761 15.30 6.94 54.29
C ASP A 761 14.53 6.13 55.35
N GLU A 762 14.11 4.91 55.03
CA GLU A 762 13.50 3.99 56.00
C GLU A 762 14.51 3.56 57.07
N ALA A 763 15.75 3.24 56.69
CA ALA A 763 16.82 2.89 57.62
C ALA A 763 17.17 4.05 58.58
N ILE A 764 17.31 5.27 58.05
CA ILE A 764 17.56 6.50 58.83
C ILE A 764 16.39 6.74 59.80
N ARG A 765 15.14 6.69 59.32
CA ARG A 765 13.95 6.91 60.17
C ARG A 765 13.79 5.86 61.25
N ARG A 766 14.12 4.60 60.96
CA ARG A 766 14.08 3.50 61.94
C ARG A 766 15.11 3.72 63.06
N TYR A 767 16.33 4.11 62.71
CA TYR A 767 17.39 4.37 63.67
C TYR A 767 17.05 5.50 64.65
N TRP A 768 16.66 6.67 64.15
CA TRP A 768 16.34 7.82 65.02
C TRP A 768 15.12 7.56 65.91
N ARG A 769 14.17 6.75 65.43
CA ARG A 769 13.04 6.30 66.26
C ARG A 769 13.52 5.43 67.43
N GLN A 770 14.46 4.52 67.20
CA GLN A 770 15.03 3.65 68.25
C GLN A 770 15.84 4.46 69.27
N ILE A 771 16.68 5.40 68.82
CA ILE A 771 17.39 6.35 69.69
C ILE A 771 16.39 7.13 70.55
N GLY A 772 15.38 7.78 69.95
CA GLY A 772 14.40 8.57 70.68
C GLY A 772 13.58 7.76 71.69
N GLN A 773 13.23 6.50 71.37
CA GLN A 773 12.54 5.59 72.31
C GLN A 773 13.43 5.18 73.48
N ALA A 774 14.72 4.91 73.25
CA ALA A 774 15.66 4.55 74.30
C ALA A 774 16.01 5.75 75.20
N GLU A 775 16.20 6.95 74.63
CA GLU A 775 16.40 8.19 75.40
C GLU A 775 15.17 8.55 76.25
N HIS A 776 13.97 8.37 75.70
CA HIS A 776 12.73 8.59 76.46
C HIS A 776 12.60 7.61 77.63
N ARG A 777 12.86 6.31 77.43
CA ARG A 777 12.89 5.30 78.50
C ARG A 777 13.93 5.64 79.56
N LEU A 778 15.13 6.07 79.15
CA LEU A 778 16.20 6.47 80.06
C LEU A 778 15.78 7.70 80.91
N ALA A 779 15.15 8.70 80.30
CA ALA A 779 14.66 9.89 81.00
C ALA A 779 13.57 9.54 82.03
N GLN A 780 12.64 8.64 81.69
CA GLN A 780 11.62 8.15 82.62
C GLN A 780 12.23 7.40 83.81
N LEU A 781 13.21 6.53 83.57
CA LEU A 781 13.93 5.80 84.62
C LEU A 781 14.77 6.73 85.50
N ALA A 782 15.43 7.73 84.92
CA ALA A 782 16.18 8.74 85.67
C ALA A 782 15.27 9.58 86.57
N ALA A 783 14.08 9.95 86.09
CA ALA A 783 13.08 10.66 86.90
C ALA A 783 12.53 9.77 88.04
N ALA A 784 12.27 8.48 87.78
CA ALA A 784 11.81 7.53 88.79
C ALA A 784 12.86 7.27 89.90
N ILE A 785 14.14 7.19 89.54
CA ILE A 785 15.26 7.02 90.49
C ILE A 785 15.53 8.31 91.28
N GLY A 786 15.39 9.48 90.66
CA GLY A 786 15.64 10.79 91.27
C GLY A 786 14.48 11.35 92.11
N GLY A 787 13.24 10.92 91.86
CA GLY A 787 12.03 11.45 92.49
C GLY A 787 11.79 11.09 93.97
N GLY A 788 12.68 10.31 94.60
CA GLY A 788 12.54 9.88 96.01
C GLY A 788 13.21 10.79 97.05
N GLY A 789 13.81 11.91 96.64
CA GLY A 789 14.60 12.78 97.52
C GLY A 789 14.12 14.22 97.51
N GLY A 790 12.90 14.49 98.01
CA GLY A 790 12.40 15.86 98.03
C GLY A 790 10.99 16.02 98.57
N GLU A 791 10.74 15.59 99.80
CA GLU A 791 9.71 16.18 100.68
C GLU A 791 10.08 15.82 102.13
N ARG A 792 10.61 16.81 102.83
CA ARG A 792 10.71 16.85 104.30
C ARG A 792 9.45 17.49 104.85
#